data_AF-A0A923XKJ9-F1
#
_entry.id   AF-A0A923XKJ9-F1
#
_cell.length_a   1.000
_cell.length_b   1.000
_cell.length_c   1.000
_cell.angle_alpha   90.00
_cell.angle_beta   90.00
_cell.angle_gamma   90.00
#
_symmetry.space_group_name_H-M   'P 1'
#
loop_
_entity.id
_entity.type
_entity.pdbx_description
1 polymer ?
#
loop_
_entity_poly.entity_id
_entity_poly.type
_entity_poly.pdbx_seq_one_letter_code
_entity_poly.pdbx_strand_id
1 'polypeptide(L)'
;QLNRKFVNSARFFEDFNLHADGHSLVFNIRGKMFAMPNWDGSVSQLGKADGVRYKLTQWLDKKSKFITISDDQNKEAIEIHSTEYDAKIKRFDEFDIGRALEMEISPTEEKVIIANHRSELLLIDLAKKKMKVLDQSKYSRINGFSWSPDGKWVTYASADTQNTISIKLCEIKTGKVHRLTDTRFKDVNPSFDPQGKFIYFLSYREFNPVYDSMYFDLSFPKGMRPMLISLAKDTLSPFAPIPKFLHDEEVKTDAKEDKKKVKEEKNKSTEIKIDFEGIENRVIAFPMPEGKYNQIWGLKGKVLISSMPVKGSLNQNMFATEPEMGATLEYFDFEQQKSELVATNISYFKVSEKNETLAYRSGGKLRVTSVLPIDKNKPTDDKPSKKSGWIDIDRMKTSVLPAFEWQQMYTEMWRLQKEHFWDPNMCGIDWDKVYKRYQVLLVKVATRSEFSDLIWEMQGELGTSHAYELGGDYRSGPYYRQGVLGADFEYDQKTDAYKVGHIVQGDSWSEKDNSSLNRIGVNVKKGDLLLAINNQKVSKSVSPHQLLVNQANNEVMLTFSGNKKNETKDVMVKALTTDATARYREWVENNRQAVHKATNGRVGYIHVPNMGPEGYSEFHRYYFAEAEKESVIVDVRYNGGGHVSQLLLEKLSRKRIAYNINRWGAPEPYPSDSILGSVIAITNEYAGSDGDIFSHCYKIMKLGKLVGKRTWGGVVGIWPRHKMVDGSMTTQPEFSFWFVDVGWGVENYGTAP
;
A
#
# COMPACT_ATOMS: atom_id res chain seq x y z
N GLN A 1 -16.06 -28.26 -1.22
CA GLN A 1 -14.82 -27.70 -1.83
C GLN A 1 -13.58 -28.18 -1.08
N LEU A 2 -13.57 -29.42 -0.56
CA LEU A 2 -12.50 -29.92 0.32
C LEU A 2 -11.42 -30.73 -0.41
N ASN A 3 -11.68 -31.10 -1.66
CA ASN A 3 -10.72 -31.86 -2.47
C ASN A 3 -9.46 -31.04 -2.71
N ARG A 4 -8.33 -31.74 -2.80
CA ARG A 4 -7.06 -31.18 -3.24
C ARG A 4 -7.24 -30.45 -4.57
N LYS A 5 -6.71 -29.23 -4.65
CA LYS A 5 -6.62 -28.46 -5.90
C LYS A 5 -5.20 -27.93 -6.09
N PHE A 6 -4.89 -27.49 -7.31
CA PHE A 6 -3.70 -26.71 -7.59
C PHE A 6 -4.11 -25.29 -7.96
N VAL A 7 -3.31 -24.32 -7.54
CA VAL A 7 -3.55 -22.89 -7.82
C VAL A 7 -2.40 -22.31 -8.64
N ASN A 8 -2.66 -21.19 -9.31
CA ASN A 8 -1.62 -20.42 -9.98
C ASN A 8 -0.67 -19.81 -8.93
N SER A 9 0.61 -20.19 -8.99
CA SER A 9 1.64 -19.78 -8.03
C SER A 9 1.96 -18.28 -8.12
N ALA A 10 1.94 -17.69 -9.31
CA ALA A 10 2.19 -16.26 -9.49
C ALA A 10 1.11 -15.38 -8.83
N ARG A 11 -0.14 -15.85 -8.76
CA ARG A 11 -1.25 -15.15 -8.08
C ARG A 11 -1.04 -15.02 -6.57
N PHE A 12 -0.40 -16.01 -5.95
CA PHE A 12 -0.21 -16.07 -4.48
C PHE A 12 1.27 -15.92 -4.08
N PHE A 13 2.03 -15.21 -4.91
CA PHE A 13 3.42 -14.88 -4.66
C PHE A 13 3.53 -13.92 -3.47
N GLU A 14 4.31 -14.28 -2.44
CA GLU A 14 4.51 -13.45 -1.25
C GLU A 14 5.90 -12.81 -1.23
N ASP A 15 6.95 -13.63 -1.31
CA ASP A 15 8.34 -13.17 -1.27
C ASP A 15 9.29 -14.14 -1.98
N PHE A 16 10.51 -13.67 -2.27
CA PHE A 16 11.62 -14.49 -2.75
C PHE A 16 12.95 -14.05 -2.13
N ASN A 17 13.93 -14.96 -2.01
CA ASN A 17 15.30 -14.63 -1.64
C ASN A 17 16.32 -15.34 -2.53
N LEU A 18 17.40 -14.63 -2.86
CA LEU A 18 18.49 -15.14 -3.69
C LEU A 18 19.43 -16.01 -2.86
N HIS A 19 19.96 -17.07 -3.47
CA HIS A 19 21.16 -17.72 -2.97
C HIS A 19 22.34 -16.72 -2.96
N ALA A 20 23.32 -16.90 -2.08
CA ALA A 20 24.49 -16.01 -1.96
C ALA A 20 25.23 -15.80 -3.31
N ASP A 21 25.30 -16.87 -4.12
CA ASP A 21 25.90 -16.88 -5.46
C ASP A 21 24.92 -16.52 -6.59
N GLY A 22 23.64 -16.30 -6.28
CA GLY A 22 22.62 -15.88 -7.23
C GLY A 22 22.15 -16.93 -8.25
N HIS A 23 22.60 -18.19 -8.17
CA HIS A 23 22.21 -19.25 -9.12
C HIS A 23 20.81 -19.86 -8.87
N SER A 24 20.26 -19.66 -7.67
CA SER A 24 18.98 -20.24 -7.22
C SER A 24 18.19 -19.23 -6.40
N LEU A 25 16.89 -19.52 -6.28
CA LEU A 25 15.93 -18.74 -5.51
C LEU A 25 15.19 -19.65 -4.53
N VAL A 26 14.80 -19.06 -3.39
CA VAL A 26 13.79 -19.60 -2.49
C VAL A 26 12.59 -18.65 -2.48
N PHE A 27 11.39 -19.20 -2.34
CA PHE A 27 10.13 -18.50 -2.47
C PHE A 27 9.18 -18.84 -1.32
N ASN A 28 8.39 -17.84 -0.92
CA ASN A 28 7.16 -18.02 -0.17
C ASN A 28 5.98 -17.80 -1.12
N ILE A 29 5.16 -18.83 -1.32
CA ILE A 29 3.97 -18.79 -2.18
C ILE A 29 2.81 -19.44 -1.43
N ARG A 30 1.74 -18.68 -1.20
CA ARG A 30 0.54 -19.15 -0.48
C ARG A 30 0.88 -19.80 0.87
N GLY A 31 1.80 -19.20 1.62
CA GLY A 31 2.33 -19.71 2.87
C GLY A 31 3.26 -20.93 2.75
N LYS A 32 3.66 -21.34 1.54
CA LYS A 32 4.50 -22.53 1.31
C LYS A 32 5.88 -22.16 0.82
N MET A 33 6.86 -23.00 1.15
CA MET A 33 8.25 -22.82 0.77
C MET A 33 8.60 -23.61 -0.49
N PHE A 34 9.21 -22.94 -1.46
CA PHE A 34 9.76 -23.57 -2.66
C PHE A 34 11.19 -23.11 -2.89
N ALA A 35 12.08 -24.01 -3.30
CA ALA A 35 13.43 -23.69 -3.75
C ALA A 35 13.67 -24.27 -5.14
N MET A 36 14.29 -23.49 -6.02
CA MET A 36 14.64 -23.96 -7.36
C MET A 36 15.83 -23.19 -7.95
N PRO A 37 16.61 -23.81 -8.86
CA PRO A 37 17.54 -23.09 -9.71
C PRO A 37 16.81 -22.14 -10.66
N ASN A 38 17.45 -21.02 -11.02
CA ASN A 38 16.79 -19.94 -11.75
C ASN A 38 16.19 -20.37 -13.10
N TRP A 39 16.86 -21.28 -13.82
CA TRP A 39 16.58 -21.55 -15.24
C TRP A 39 15.99 -22.93 -15.48
N ASP A 40 16.68 -23.98 -15.04
CA ASP A 40 16.33 -25.38 -15.28
C ASP A 40 16.44 -26.20 -13.97
N GLY A 41 16.13 -27.50 -14.03
CA GLY A 41 16.16 -28.39 -12.86
C GLY A 41 14.83 -28.53 -12.10
N SER A 42 14.86 -29.30 -11.02
CA SER A 42 13.67 -29.60 -10.21
C SER A 42 13.30 -28.44 -9.27
N VAL A 43 12.01 -28.37 -8.94
CA VAL A 43 11.49 -27.54 -7.86
C VAL A 43 11.37 -28.40 -6.61
N SER A 44 11.94 -27.93 -5.50
CA SER A 44 11.81 -28.58 -4.20
C SER A 44 10.80 -27.82 -3.35
N GLN A 45 9.73 -28.49 -2.91
CA GLN A 45 8.87 -27.97 -1.85
C GLN A 45 9.50 -28.34 -0.50
N LEU A 46 9.60 -27.37 0.40
CA LEU A 46 10.24 -27.54 1.71
C LEU A 46 9.19 -27.52 2.83
N GLY A 47 9.49 -28.20 3.94
CA GLY A 47 8.61 -28.28 5.12
C GLY A 47 7.35 -29.12 4.91
N LYS A 48 6.39 -28.99 5.84
CA LYS A 48 5.07 -29.63 5.73
C LYS A 48 4.32 -29.09 4.51
N ALA A 49 3.66 -30.00 3.79
CA ALA A 49 2.99 -29.66 2.55
C ALA A 49 1.76 -28.76 2.76
N ASP A 50 1.00 -28.94 3.84
CA ASP A 50 -0.26 -28.24 4.14
C ASP A 50 -0.40 -28.01 5.66
N GLY A 51 -1.27 -27.06 6.06
CA GLY A 51 -1.63 -26.80 7.46
C GLY A 51 -0.63 -25.96 8.26
N VAL A 52 0.41 -25.44 7.60
CA VAL A 52 1.41 -24.53 8.19
C VAL A 52 1.68 -23.40 7.21
N ARG A 53 1.89 -22.20 7.74
CA ARG A 53 2.36 -21.04 6.99
C ARG A 53 3.82 -20.76 7.32
N TYR A 54 4.60 -20.66 6.26
CA TYR A 54 6.00 -20.23 6.28
C TYR A 54 6.12 -18.81 5.69
N LYS A 55 6.90 -17.95 6.35
CA LYS A 55 7.21 -16.59 5.91
C LYS A 55 8.71 -16.33 5.97
N LEU A 56 9.15 -15.28 5.27
CA LEU A 56 10.52 -14.73 5.34
C LEU A 56 11.61 -15.78 5.09
N THR A 57 11.38 -16.74 4.19
CA THR A 57 12.31 -17.85 4.02
C THR A 57 13.60 -17.40 3.35
N GLN A 58 14.74 -17.74 3.94
CA GLN A 58 16.07 -17.38 3.48
C GLN A 58 17.04 -18.56 3.52
N TRP A 59 18.13 -18.45 2.77
CA TRP A 59 19.25 -19.40 2.80
C TRP A 59 20.05 -19.20 4.08
N LEU A 60 20.15 -20.23 4.92
CA LEU A 60 20.98 -20.18 6.14
C LEU A 60 22.43 -20.54 5.85
N ASP A 61 22.66 -21.47 4.92
CA ASP A 61 23.99 -21.78 4.42
C ASP A 61 24.06 -21.68 2.90
N LYS A 62 25.28 -21.79 2.36
CA LYS A 62 25.57 -21.69 0.93
C LYS A 62 25.35 -23.01 0.18
N LYS A 63 24.53 -23.93 0.74
CA LYS A 63 24.38 -25.30 0.25
C LYS A 63 22.93 -25.78 0.23
N SER A 64 22.37 -26.09 1.39
CA SER A 64 21.13 -26.88 1.53
C SER A 64 20.22 -26.45 2.67
N LYS A 65 20.64 -25.55 3.57
CA LYS A 65 19.86 -25.15 4.75
C LYS A 65 19.11 -23.84 4.54
N PHE A 66 17.90 -23.80 5.08
CA PHE A 66 17.01 -22.66 5.01
C PHE A 66 16.54 -22.29 6.41
N ILE A 67 16.36 -21.00 6.66
CA ILE A 67 15.69 -20.48 7.84
C ILE A 67 14.37 -19.83 7.45
N THR A 68 13.35 -20.00 8.28
CA THR A 68 12.01 -19.47 8.03
C THR A 68 11.29 -19.16 9.35
N ILE A 69 10.24 -18.35 9.26
CA ILE A 69 9.25 -18.19 10.32
C ILE A 69 8.06 -19.09 10.02
N SER A 70 7.80 -20.05 10.89
CA SER A 70 6.74 -21.04 10.78
C SER A 70 5.71 -20.82 11.88
N ASP A 71 4.42 -20.90 11.54
CA ASP A 71 3.33 -20.87 12.52
C ASP A 71 2.83 -22.26 12.96
N ASP A 72 3.60 -23.32 12.68
CA ASP A 72 3.32 -24.67 13.15
C ASP A 72 3.08 -24.69 14.67
N GLN A 73 2.31 -25.67 15.13
CA GLN A 73 1.89 -25.77 16.54
C GLN A 73 1.17 -24.51 17.06
N ASN A 74 0.53 -23.74 16.17
CA ASN A 74 -0.26 -22.54 16.45
C ASN A 74 0.54 -21.33 16.99
N LYS A 75 1.88 -21.36 16.91
CA LYS A 75 2.77 -20.28 17.39
C LYS A 75 3.83 -19.96 16.34
N GLU A 76 4.10 -18.68 16.09
CA GLU A 76 5.25 -18.29 15.27
C GLU A 76 6.57 -18.62 15.97
N ALA A 77 7.43 -19.37 15.29
CA ALA A 77 8.78 -19.67 15.73
C ALA A 77 9.73 -19.78 14.54
N ILE A 78 11.03 -19.74 14.83
CA ILE A 78 12.08 -19.98 13.85
C ILE A 78 12.20 -21.48 13.61
N GLU A 79 12.28 -21.85 12.33
CA GLU A 79 12.60 -23.20 11.90
C GLU A 79 13.78 -23.21 10.92
N ILE A 80 14.62 -24.24 11.04
CA ILE A 80 15.66 -24.56 10.08
C ILE A 80 15.25 -25.83 9.33
N HIS A 81 15.20 -25.70 8.00
CA HIS A 81 14.87 -26.75 7.04
C HIS A 81 16.11 -27.10 6.20
N SER A 82 16.08 -28.25 5.54
CA SER A 82 17.12 -28.66 4.60
C SER A 82 16.52 -29.33 3.37
N THR A 83 17.21 -29.24 2.22
CA THR A 83 16.90 -30.05 1.03
C THR A 83 17.44 -31.47 1.10
N GLU A 84 18.22 -31.80 2.12
CA GLU A 84 18.72 -33.16 2.35
C GLU A 84 17.57 -34.12 2.65
N TYR A 85 17.65 -35.34 2.10
CA TYR A 85 16.64 -36.37 2.31
C TYR A 85 16.54 -36.75 3.79
N ASP A 86 15.31 -36.82 4.31
CA ASP A 86 14.99 -37.15 5.71
C ASP A 86 15.59 -36.19 6.76
N ALA A 87 15.94 -34.96 6.35
CA ALA A 87 16.45 -33.97 7.28
C ALA A 87 15.39 -33.55 8.31
N LYS A 88 15.76 -33.61 9.59
CA LYS A 88 14.88 -33.18 10.69
C LYS A 88 14.78 -31.66 10.74
N ILE A 89 13.55 -31.15 10.84
CA ILE A 89 13.28 -29.74 11.07
C ILE A 89 13.75 -29.38 12.48
N LYS A 90 14.60 -28.35 12.60
CA LYS A 90 15.02 -27.80 13.90
C LYS A 90 14.20 -26.54 14.19
N ARG A 91 13.33 -26.63 15.19
CA ARG A 91 12.45 -25.54 15.63
C ARG A 91 12.94 -24.93 16.95
N PHE A 92 12.78 -23.62 17.12
CA PHE A 92 13.18 -22.87 18.31
C PHE A 92 11.97 -22.23 19.01
N ASP A 93 11.22 -23.04 19.77
CA ASP A 93 10.01 -22.58 20.47
C ASP A 93 10.31 -21.75 21.73
N GLU A 94 11.56 -21.80 22.22
CA GLU A 94 12.04 -21.08 23.40
C GLU A 94 12.11 -19.55 23.20
N PHE A 95 12.10 -19.08 21.96
CA PHE A 95 12.13 -17.66 21.65
C PHE A 95 10.71 -17.09 21.56
N ASP A 96 10.49 -15.96 22.24
CA ASP A 96 9.32 -15.11 22.01
C ASP A 96 9.70 -14.02 21.01
N ILE A 97 9.53 -14.34 19.73
CA ILE A 97 9.83 -13.43 18.62
C ILE A 97 8.65 -12.49 18.30
N GLY A 98 7.48 -12.72 18.91
CA GLY A 98 6.22 -12.16 18.42
C GLY A 98 5.94 -12.52 16.96
N ARG A 99 5.13 -11.72 16.27
CA ARG A 99 4.99 -11.77 14.81
C ARG A 99 6.16 -11.09 14.11
N ALA A 100 7.01 -11.87 13.46
CA ALA A 100 8.14 -11.38 12.68
C ALA A 100 7.64 -10.73 11.37
N LEU A 101 8.21 -9.57 11.02
CA LEU A 101 7.84 -8.75 9.87
C LEU A 101 8.98 -8.67 8.85
N GLU A 102 10.21 -8.56 9.34
CA GLU A 102 11.43 -8.60 8.54
C GLU A 102 12.45 -9.48 9.26
N MET A 103 13.33 -10.13 8.50
CA MET A 103 14.41 -10.97 9.00
C MET A 103 15.63 -10.81 8.10
N GLU A 104 16.83 -10.78 8.66
CA GLU A 104 18.09 -10.81 7.89
C GLU A 104 19.13 -11.66 8.63
N ILE A 105 19.96 -12.36 7.86
CA ILE A 105 20.98 -13.27 8.38
C ILE A 105 22.33 -12.55 8.38
N SER A 106 23.11 -12.77 9.43
CA SER A 106 24.49 -12.26 9.47
C SER A 106 25.33 -12.84 8.34
N PRO A 107 26.16 -12.02 7.66
CA PRO A 107 27.03 -12.51 6.57
C PRO A 107 28.19 -13.38 7.07
N THR A 108 28.47 -13.40 8.38
CA THR A 108 29.67 -14.05 8.94
C THR A 108 29.41 -15.15 9.96
N GLU A 109 28.25 -15.14 10.62
CA GLU A 109 27.93 -16.09 11.71
C GLU A 109 26.47 -16.57 11.60
N GLU A 110 26.12 -17.69 12.25
CA GLU A 110 24.72 -18.18 12.33
C GLU A 110 23.88 -17.34 13.33
N LYS A 111 23.77 -16.04 13.03
CA LYS A 111 22.97 -15.06 13.77
C LYS A 111 21.92 -14.45 12.86
N VAL A 112 20.81 -14.07 13.47
CA VAL A 112 19.65 -13.54 12.77
C VAL A 112 19.18 -12.28 13.48
N ILE A 113 18.79 -11.29 12.70
CA ILE A 113 18.07 -10.11 13.19
C ILE A 113 16.62 -10.19 12.72
N ILE A 114 15.68 -9.91 13.63
CA ILE A 114 14.25 -9.84 13.34
C ILE A 114 13.72 -8.48 13.78
N ALA A 115 12.94 -7.83 12.92
CA ALA A 115 12.02 -6.78 13.35
C ALA A 115 10.60 -7.37 13.45
N ASN A 116 9.91 -7.06 14.54
CA ASN A 116 8.60 -7.64 14.83
C ASN A 116 7.49 -6.59 15.00
N HIS A 117 6.26 -7.07 15.15
CA HIS A 117 5.09 -6.22 15.35
C HIS A 117 5.10 -5.36 16.62
N ARG A 118 5.94 -5.68 17.61
CA ARG A 118 6.09 -4.95 18.89
C ARG A 118 7.10 -3.81 18.80
N SER A 119 7.53 -3.48 17.58
CA SER A 119 8.54 -2.46 17.28
C SER A 119 9.92 -2.76 17.89
N GLU A 120 10.24 -4.04 18.06
CA GLU A 120 11.51 -4.52 18.60
C GLU A 120 12.48 -4.94 17.49
N LEU A 121 13.78 -4.74 17.73
CA LEU A 121 14.88 -5.31 16.95
C LEU A 121 15.50 -6.44 17.77
N LEU A 122 15.31 -7.68 17.35
CA LEU A 122 15.75 -8.88 18.06
C LEU A 122 17.01 -9.44 17.41
N LEU A 123 18.02 -9.78 18.21
CA LEU A 123 19.17 -10.58 17.81
C LEU A 123 19.02 -12.01 18.33
N ILE A 124 19.20 -12.99 17.44
CA ILE A 124 19.10 -14.40 17.76
C ILE A 124 20.40 -15.09 17.34
N ASP A 125 21.10 -15.68 18.31
CA ASP A 125 22.27 -16.54 18.11
C ASP A 125 21.79 -17.99 18.10
N LEU A 126 21.71 -18.59 16.91
CA LEU A 126 21.16 -19.93 16.68
C LEU A 126 22.06 -21.03 17.25
N ALA A 127 23.37 -20.78 17.27
CA ALA A 127 24.37 -21.70 17.81
C ALA A 127 24.31 -21.73 19.35
N LYS A 128 24.22 -20.56 19.99
CA LYS A 128 24.15 -20.44 21.45
C LYS A 128 22.74 -20.56 22.02
N LYS A 129 21.72 -20.61 21.17
CA LYS A 129 20.29 -20.58 21.54
C LYS A 129 19.95 -19.40 22.46
N LYS A 130 20.40 -18.21 22.08
CA LYS A 130 20.16 -16.99 22.87
C LYS A 130 19.47 -15.93 22.01
N MET A 131 18.46 -15.31 22.60
CA MET A 131 17.77 -14.14 22.04
C MET A 131 18.05 -12.92 22.92
N LYS A 132 18.20 -11.76 22.28
CA LYS A 132 18.34 -10.46 22.95
C LYS A 132 17.57 -9.40 22.18
N VAL A 133 16.78 -8.59 22.87
CA VAL A 133 16.25 -7.33 22.31
C VAL A 133 17.39 -6.32 22.25
N LEU A 134 17.71 -5.82 21.06
CA LEU A 134 18.78 -4.83 20.84
C LEU A 134 18.26 -3.39 20.96
N ASP A 135 17.09 -3.11 20.41
CA ASP A 135 16.42 -1.81 20.50
C ASP A 135 14.90 -1.99 20.39
N GLN A 136 14.15 -0.98 20.81
CA GLN A 136 12.70 -0.91 20.65
C GLN A 136 12.26 0.53 20.38
N SER A 137 11.51 0.74 19.28
CA SER A 137 10.92 2.05 19.00
C SER A 137 9.58 2.22 19.70
N LYS A 138 9.33 3.43 20.21
CA LYS A 138 8.07 3.80 20.88
C LYS A 138 6.98 4.28 19.92
N TYR A 139 7.33 4.63 18.69
CA TYR A 139 6.45 5.41 17.80
C TYR A 139 6.03 4.65 16.54
N SER A 140 6.89 3.79 16.02
CA SER A 140 6.58 2.96 14.86
C SER A 140 7.40 1.69 14.87
N ARG A 141 7.05 0.74 13.99
CA ARG A 141 7.87 -0.45 13.76
C ARG A 141 9.26 -0.05 13.27
N ILE A 142 10.27 -0.80 13.74
CA ILE A 142 11.61 -0.78 13.16
C ILE A 142 11.55 -1.50 11.82
N ASN A 143 12.12 -0.90 10.78
CA ASN A 143 12.16 -1.46 9.44
C ASN A 143 13.46 -1.08 8.73
N GLY A 144 13.78 -1.81 7.66
CA GLY A 144 14.92 -1.52 6.80
C GLY A 144 16.24 -1.60 7.56
N PHE A 145 16.78 -2.80 7.68
CA PHE A 145 18.09 -3.01 8.30
C PHE A 145 19.08 -3.69 7.37
N SER A 146 20.36 -3.38 7.59
CA SER A 146 21.46 -3.87 6.80
C SER A 146 22.61 -4.27 7.72
N TRP A 147 23.15 -5.46 7.49
CA TRP A 147 24.36 -5.93 8.16
C TRP A 147 25.60 -5.28 7.57
N SER A 148 26.57 -4.98 8.43
CA SER A 148 27.90 -4.65 7.96
C SER A 148 28.56 -5.87 7.30
N PRO A 149 29.45 -5.67 6.30
CA PRO A 149 30.14 -6.78 5.63
C PRO A 149 30.93 -7.72 6.55
N ASP A 150 31.38 -7.23 7.71
CA ASP A 150 32.08 -8.02 8.73
C ASP A 150 31.14 -8.68 9.77
N GLY A 151 29.83 -8.43 9.68
CA GLY A 151 28.80 -8.95 10.58
C GLY A 151 28.89 -8.44 12.03
N LYS A 152 29.68 -7.40 12.30
CA LYS A 152 29.84 -6.82 13.64
C LYS A 152 28.80 -5.74 13.97
N TRP A 153 28.14 -5.19 12.95
CA TRP A 153 27.21 -4.06 13.09
C TRP A 153 25.94 -4.27 12.29
N VAL A 154 24.85 -3.66 12.76
CA VAL A 154 23.57 -3.57 12.04
C VAL A 154 23.10 -2.13 12.06
N THR A 155 22.82 -1.59 10.88
CA THR A 155 22.19 -0.27 10.72
C THR A 155 20.71 -0.44 10.45
N TYR A 156 19.87 0.46 10.96
CA TYR A 156 18.41 0.39 10.86
C TYR A 156 17.76 1.76 11.05
N ALA A 157 16.52 1.90 10.55
CA ALA A 157 15.71 3.09 10.78
C ALA A 157 14.83 2.90 12.04
N SER A 158 14.80 3.91 12.91
CA SER A 158 13.97 3.89 14.12
C SER A 158 13.33 5.25 14.34
N ALA A 159 12.02 5.28 14.59
CA ALA A 159 11.31 6.51 14.88
C ALA A 159 11.74 7.09 16.24
N ASP A 160 12.07 8.38 16.22
CA ASP A 160 12.38 9.20 17.40
C ASP A 160 11.15 9.93 17.93
N THR A 161 10.18 10.19 17.04
CA THR A 161 8.85 10.76 17.35
C THR A 161 7.81 10.16 16.39
N GLN A 162 6.55 10.57 16.48
CA GLN A 162 5.54 10.23 15.46
C GLN A 162 5.89 10.78 14.05
N ASN A 163 6.78 11.78 13.96
CA ASN A 163 7.08 12.51 12.73
C ASN A 163 8.53 12.44 12.29
N THR A 164 9.43 11.85 13.05
CA THR A 164 10.87 11.84 12.75
C THR A 164 11.46 10.45 12.97
N ILE A 165 12.44 10.11 12.13
CA ILE A 165 13.09 8.80 12.08
C ILE A 165 14.58 9.05 11.86
N SER A 166 15.43 8.45 12.69
CA SER A 166 16.88 8.49 12.52
C SER A 166 17.42 7.13 12.12
N ILE A 167 18.58 7.15 11.45
CA ILE A 167 19.38 5.95 11.23
C ILE A 167 20.19 5.69 12.51
N LYS A 168 20.07 4.48 13.04
CA LYS A 168 20.84 3.99 14.18
C LYS A 168 21.74 2.84 13.75
N LEU A 169 22.78 2.62 14.54
CA LEU A 169 23.77 1.58 14.36
C LEU A 169 23.95 0.81 15.67
N CYS A 170 23.77 -0.50 15.65
CA CYS A 170 23.99 -1.37 16.80
C CYS A 170 25.27 -2.19 16.63
N GLU A 171 26.13 -2.17 17.64
CA GLU A 171 27.25 -3.11 17.76
C GLU A 171 26.73 -4.47 18.26
N ILE A 172 26.96 -5.54 17.51
CA ILE A 172 26.32 -6.84 17.78
C ILE A 172 26.91 -7.54 19.01
N LYS A 173 28.21 -7.31 19.28
CA LYS A 173 28.90 -7.91 20.42
C LYS A 173 28.39 -7.37 21.76
N THR A 174 28.23 -6.05 21.86
CA THR A 174 27.86 -5.37 23.12
C THR A 174 26.35 -5.11 23.19
N GLY A 175 25.69 -4.97 22.04
CA GLY A 175 24.34 -4.42 21.91
C GLY A 175 24.27 -2.91 22.11
N LYS A 176 25.40 -2.21 22.03
CA LYS A 176 25.44 -0.75 22.16
C LYS A 176 24.88 -0.11 20.90
N VAL A 177 23.92 0.79 21.07
CA VAL A 177 23.26 1.53 19.98
C VAL A 177 23.82 2.95 19.89
N HIS A 178 24.10 3.37 18.66
CA HIS A 178 24.58 4.69 18.30
C HIS A 178 23.62 5.32 17.29
N ARG A 179 23.19 6.56 17.53
CA ARG A 179 22.44 7.33 16.53
C ARG A 179 23.43 7.92 15.52
N LEU A 180 23.16 7.76 14.23
CA LEU A 180 24.03 8.22 13.15
C LEU A 180 23.55 9.53 12.52
N THR A 181 22.26 9.80 12.55
CA THR A 181 21.67 10.98 11.91
C THR A 181 20.90 11.86 12.89
N ASP A 182 20.62 13.08 12.44
CA ASP A 182 19.88 14.07 13.19
C ASP A 182 18.39 13.70 13.34
N THR A 183 17.77 14.05 14.47
CA THR A 183 16.36 13.71 14.79
C THR A 183 15.32 14.64 14.16
N ARG A 184 15.71 15.61 13.34
CA ARG A 184 14.81 16.56 12.66
C ARG A 184 14.14 15.97 11.41
N PHE A 185 14.71 14.93 10.83
CA PHE A 185 14.29 14.41 9.52
C PHE A 185 13.62 13.04 9.63
N LYS A 186 13.11 12.54 8.50
CA LYS A 186 12.73 11.13 8.34
C LYS A 186 13.77 10.46 7.46
N ASP A 187 14.74 9.80 8.09
CA ASP A 187 15.78 9.02 7.43
C ASP A 187 15.39 7.54 7.45
N VAL A 188 15.40 6.87 6.29
CA VAL A 188 14.86 5.51 6.11
C VAL A 188 15.72 4.67 5.16
N ASN A 189 15.50 3.36 5.17
CA ASN A 189 16.11 2.38 4.26
C ASN A 189 17.65 2.44 4.20
N PRO A 190 18.37 2.31 5.33
CA PRO A 190 19.82 2.31 5.33
C PRO A 190 20.40 1.04 4.68
N SER A 191 21.52 1.19 3.99
CA SER A 191 22.28 0.11 3.35
C SER A 191 23.77 0.33 3.53
N PHE A 192 24.50 -0.70 3.97
CA PHE A 192 25.95 -0.64 4.06
C PHE A 192 26.61 -0.62 2.67
N ASP A 193 27.68 0.16 2.55
CA ASP A 193 28.67 -0.02 1.49
C ASP A 193 29.38 -1.37 1.65
N PRO A 194 29.58 -2.17 0.58
CA PRO A 194 30.33 -3.41 0.63
C PRO A 194 31.78 -3.27 1.13
N GLN A 195 32.37 -2.07 1.07
CA GLN A 195 33.70 -1.81 1.63
C GLN A 195 33.67 -1.28 3.07
N GLY A 196 32.49 -1.11 3.67
CA GLY A 196 32.32 -0.64 5.04
C GLY A 196 32.74 0.82 5.26
N LYS A 197 32.78 1.65 4.20
CA LYS A 197 33.16 3.07 4.34
C LYS A 197 31.96 3.99 4.59
N PHE A 198 30.81 3.60 4.06
CA PHE A 198 29.60 4.42 4.06
C PHE A 198 28.38 3.64 4.52
N ILE A 199 27.39 4.37 5.01
CA ILE A 199 26.00 3.92 5.03
C ILE A 199 25.22 4.82 4.08
N TYR A 200 24.55 4.23 3.11
CA TYR A 200 23.63 4.89 2.20
C TYR A 200 22.22 4.86 2.80
N PHE A 201 21.41 5.90 2.59
CA PHE A 201 20.04 5.96 3.08
C PHE A 201 19.20 6.95 2.27
N LEU A 202 17.89 6.94 2.48
CA LEU A 202 16.96 7.91 1.90
C LEU A 202 16.48 8.88 2.96
N SER A 203 16.33 10.16 2.63
CA SER A 203 15.95 11.17 3.64
C SER A 203 14.97 12.22 3.15
N TYR A 204 13.86 12.38 3.87
CA TYR A 204 12.98 13.53 3.73
C TYR A 204 13.59 14.76 4.40
N ARG A 205 14.38 15.50 3.62
CA ARG A 205 15.07 16.73 4.06
C ARG A 205 15.11 17.84 3.03
N GLU A 206 14.43 17.67 1.90
CA GLU A 206 14.30 18.71 0.88
C GLU A 206 12.95 19.42 1.06
N PHE A 207 13.01 20.69 1.43
CA PHE A 207 11.83 21.53 1.67
C PHE A 207 11.61 22.49 0.50
N ASN A 208 11.45 21.93 -0.70
CA ASN A 208 11.11 22.67 -1.91
C ASN A 208 9.60 22.61 -2.15
N PRO A 209 8.83 23.67 -1.83
CA PRO A 209 7.38 23.61 -1.91
C PRO A 209 6.89 23.71 -3.36
N VAL A 210 5.78 23.03 -3.63
CA VAL A 210 5.08 23.05 -4.92
C VAL A 210 3.68 23.61 -4.70
N TYR A 211 3.30 24.61 -5.50
CA TYR A 211 1.95 25.18 -5.50
C TYR A 211 0.93 24.16 -5.98
N ASP A 212 -0.19 24.07 -5.25
CA ASP A 212 -1.37 23.37 -5.75
C ASP A 212 -1.90 24.09 -7.02
N SER A 213 -2.36 23.30 -7.99
CA SER A 213 -2.80 23.84 -9.29
C SER A 213 -4.25 24.34 -9.30
N MET A 214 -5.01 24.06 -8.24
CA MET A 214 -6.44 24.34 -8.13
C MET A 214 -6.75 25.45 -7.12
N TYR A 215 -5.95 25.59 -6.06
CA TYR A 215 -6.16 26.59 -5.02
C TYR A 215 -4.86 27.02 -4.35
N PHE A 216 -4.91 28.08 -3.54
CA PHE A 216 -3.74 28.55 -2.81
C PHE A 216 -3.39 27.58 -1.68
N ASP A 217 -2.42 26.71 -1.95
CA ASP A 217 -1.78 25.82 -0.98
C ASP A 217 -0.38 25.41 -1.47
N LEU A 218 0.45 24.89 -0.56
CA LEU A 218 1.82 24.46 -0.82
C LEU A 218 2.06 23.09 -0.20
N SER A 219 2.73 22.20 -0.93
CA SER A 219 3.10 20.86 -0.44
C SER A 219 4.51 20.45 -0.85
N PHE A 220 5.03 19.34 -0.31
CA PHE A 220 6.38 18.84 -0.58
C PHE A 220 6.35 17.43 -1.22
N PRO A 221 5.74 17.24 -2.41
CA PRO A 221 5.50 15.91 -2.99
C PRO A 221 6.78 15.15 -3.41
N LYS A 222 7.93 15.84 -3.46
CA LYS A 222 9.25 15.30 -3.85
C LYS A 222 10.29 15.36 -2.73
N GLY A 223 9.93 15.70 -1.50
CA GLY A 223 10.85 16.21 -0.46
C GLY A 223 11.98 15.28 0.04
N MET A 224 12.38 14.26 -0.73
CA MET A 224 13.40 13.30 -0.41
C MET A 224 14.55 13.28 -1.41
N ARG A 225 15.75 12.95 -0.92
CA ARG A 225 16.95 12.72 -1.75
C ARG A 225 17.80 11.57 -1.16
N PRO A 226 18.54 10.80 -1.98
CA PRO A 226 19.50 9.82 -1.50
C PRO A 226 20.67 10.49 -0.79
N MET A 227 21.12 9.88 0.30
CA MET A 227 22.17 10.40 1.19
C MET A 227 23.20 9.31 1.45
N LEU A 228 24.41 9.72 1.80
CA LEU A 228 25.41 8.85 2.42
C LEU A 228 25.92 9.48 3.71
N ILE A 229 26.36 8.64 4.63
CA ILE A 229 27.16 9.03 5.79
C ILE A 229 28.51 8.33 5.74
N SER A 230 29.58 9.09 5.92
CA SER A 230 30.92 8.55 6.06
C SER A 230 31.15 8.02 7.48
N LEU A 231 31.63 6.78 7.62
CA LEU A 231 31.86 6.14 8.92
C LEU A 231 33.16 6.57 9.59
N ALA A 232 34.22 6.79 8.80
CA ALA A 232 35.52 7.25 9.29
C ALA A 232 35.78 8.72 8.92
N LYS A 233 36.41 9.48 9.81
CA LYS A 233 36.61 10.94 9.66
C LYS A 233 37.51 11.31 8.47
N ASP A 234 38.40 10.41 8.10
CA ASP A 234 39.41 10.54 7.04
C ASP A 234 38.95 9.96 5.69
N THR A 235 37.74 9.40 5.62
CA THR A 235 37.19 8.91 4.36
C THR A 235 36.74 10.09 3.49
N LEU A 236 37.35 10.20 2.31
CA LEU A 236 37.02 11.23 1.33
C LEU A 236 35.60 11.04 0.77
N SER A 237 34.93 12.14 0.49
CA SER A 237 33.64 12.13 -0.21
C SER A 237 33.81 11.52 -1.60
N PRO A 238 32.94 10.58 -2.02
CA PRO A 238 32.97 10.05 -3.37
C PRO A 238 32.50 11.08 -4.42
N PHE A 239 32.03 12.26 -3.99
CA PHE A 239 31.62 13.37 -4.86
C PHE A 239 32.66 14.50 -4.89
N ALA A 240 33.75 14.39 -4.15
CA ALA A 240 34.81 15.39 -4.17
C ALA A 240 35.47 15.44 -5.56
N PRO A 241 35.71 16.62 -6.14
CA PRO A 241 36.47 16.72 -7.38
C PRO A 241 37.90 16.22 -7.14
N ILE A 242 38.37 15.35 -8.04
CA ILE A 242 39.78 14.92 -8.04
C ILE A 242 40.61 16.11 -8.54
N PRO A 243 41.58 16.64 -7.76
CA PRO A 243 42.45 17.71 -8.24
C PRO A 243 43.19 17.25 -9.49
N LYS A 244 42.95 17.92 -10.63
CA LYS A 244 43.76 17.76 -11.84
C LYS A 244 44.80 18.88 -11.84
N PHE A 245 46.05 18.55 -11.56
CA PHE A 245 47.14 19.52 -11.68
C PHE A 245 47.41 19.78 -13.18
N LEU A 246 47.55 21.06 -13.56
CA LEU A 246 47.76 21.49 -14.95
C LEU A 246 49.19 21.24 -15.45
N HIS A 247 50.10 20.76 -14.59
CA HIS A 247 51.47 20.41 -14.92
C HIS A 247 51.77 19.00 -14.38
N ASP A 248 51.49 17.99 -15.19
CA ASP A 248 52.22 16.72 -15.10
C ASP A 248 53.31 16.77 -16.17
N GLU A 249 54.47 17.36 -15.82
CA GLU A 249 55.71 16.84 -16.37
C GLU A 249 55.87 15.41 -15.85
N GLU A 250 56.34 14.50 -16.70
CA GLU A 250 56.62 13.11 -16.38
C GLU A 250 57.60 12.98 -15.20
N VAL A 251 57.10 13.05 -13.97
CA VAL A 251 57.82 12.54 -12.81
C VAL A 251 57.47 11.06 -12.71
N LYS A 252 58.32 10.25 -13.35
CA LYS A 252 58.50 8.84 -13.01
C LYS A 252 58.97 8.78 -11.55
N THR A 253 58.03 8.66 -10.62
CA THR A 253 58.29 8.13 -9.28
C THR A 253 57.57 6.81 -9.13
N ASP A 254 58.37 5.81 -8.76
CA ASP A 254 58.13 4.36 -8.70
C ASP A 254 56.82 3.88 -8.05
N ALA A 255 55.69 4.07 -8.73
CA ALA A 255 54.42 3.37 -8.44
C ALA A 255 54.40 1.92 -8.98
N LYS A 256 55.55 1.25 -9.02
CA LYS A 256 55.69 -0.16 -9.45
C LYS A 256 55.99 -1.15 -8.32
N GLU A 257 56.37 -0.70 -7.11
CA GLU A 257 56.49 -1.60 -5.96
C GLU A 257 55.19 -1.73 -5.14
N ASP A 258 54.32 -0.71 -5.09
CA ASP A 258 53.03 -0.81 -4.39
C ASP A 258 51.95 -1.61 -5.14
N LYS A 259 52.13 -1.87 -6.44
CA LYS A 259 51.25 -2.78 -7.21
C LYS A 259 51.50 -4.27 -6.90
N LYS A 260 52.57 -4.61 -6.17
CA LYS A 260 52.76 -5.97 -5.61
C LYS A 260 52.11 -6.13 -4.23
N LYS A 261 52.06 -5.08 -3.40
CA LYS A 261 51.31 -5.12 -2.12
C LYS A 261 49.78 -5.12 -2.31
N VAL A 262 49.25 -4.46 -3.34
CA VAL A 262 47.80 -4.48 -3.65
C VAL A 262 47.32 -5.82 -4.24
N LYS A 263 48.24 -6.72 -4.67
CA LYS A 263 47.88 -8.07 -5.15
C LYS A 263 47.94 -9.16 -4.06
N GLU A 264 48.42 -8.85 -2.85
CA GLU A 264 48.52 -9.80 -1.72
C GLU A 264 47.50 -9.57 -0.59
N GLU A 265 46.71 -8.48 -0.59
CA GLU A 265 45.59 -8.30 0.37
C GLU A 265 44.26 -8.93 -0.11
N LYS A 266 44.34 -10.10 -0.73
CA LYS A 266 43.17 -11.00 -0.85
C LYS A 266 43.12 -11.84 0.43
N ASN A 267 42.05 -11.68 1.22
CA ASN A 267 41.68 -12.45 2.44
C ASN A 267 42.08 -11.92 3.83
N LYS A 268 41.87 -10.63 4.12
CA LYS A 268 41.61 -10.21 5.51
C LYS A 268 40.43 -9.25 5.57
N SER A 269 39.46 -9.53 6.45
CA SER A 269 38.42 -8.58 6.80
C SER A 269 39.09 -7.36 7.43
N THR A 270 39.22 -6.27 6.68
CA THR A 270 39.56 -4.97 7.26
C THR A 270 38.40 -4.58 8.17
N GLU A 271 38.66 -4.57 9.48
CA GLU A 271 37.72 -4.12 10.49
C GLU A 271 37.16 -2.74 10.12
N ILE A 272 35.84 -2.59 10.19
CA ILE A 272 35.18 -1.34 9.84
C ILE A 272 35.53 -0.27 10.89
N LYS A 273 36.20 0.79 10.44
CA LYS A 273 36.55 1.94 11.28
C LYS A 273 35.36 2.90 11.35
N ILE A 274 34.91 3.19 12.57
CA ILE A 274 33.81 4.11 12.83
C ILE A 274 34.25 5.14 13.87
N ASP A 275 34.28 6.41 13.47
CA ASP A 275 34.51 7.53 14.39
C ASP A 275 33.14 8.13 14.73
N PHE A 276 32.64 8.00 15.97
CA PHE A 276 31.30 8.50 16.32
C PHE A 276 31.24 10.01 16.59
N GLU A 277 32.36 10.63 16.93
CA GLU A 277 32.41 12.06 17.21
C GLU A 277 32.07 12.87 15.95
N GLY A 278 31.00 13.67 16.02
CA GLY A 278 30.52 14.49 14.91
C GLY A 278 30.00 13.68 13.71
N ILE A 279 29.61 12.42 13.89
CA ILE A 279 29.16 11.53 12.80
C ILE A 279 27.98 12.13 12.03
N GLU A 280 27.04 12.78 12.70
CA GLU A 280 25.86 13.41 12.09
C GLU A 280 26.21 14.53 11.10
N ASN A 281 27.39 15.15 11.23
CA ASN A 281 27.86 16.23 10.35
C ASN A 281 28.52 15.69 9.07
N ARG A 282 28.70 14.37 8.94
CA ARG A 282 29.33 13.73 7.78
C ARG A 282 28.31 13.15 6.79
N VAL A 283 27.07 13.64 6.85
CA VAL A 283 26.03 13.31 5.88
C VAL A 283 26.20 14.15 4.62
N ILE A 284 26.19 13.49 3.45
CA ILE A 284 26.35 14.12 2.15
C ILE A 284 25.23 13.66 1.22
N ALA A 285 24.63 14.62 0.51
CA ALA A 285 23.61 14.34 -0.49
C ALA A 285 24.21 13.81 -1.78
N PHE A 286 23.55 12.84 -2.41
CA PHE A 286 23.89 12.45 -3.77
C PHE A 286 23.61 13.62 -4.72
N PRO A 287 24.41 13.82 -5.78
CA PRO A 287 24.16 14.81 -6.82
C PRO A 287 23.04 14.33 -7.76
N MET A 288 21.86 14.09 -7.18
CA MET A 288 20.65 13.63 -7.83
C MET A 288 19.52 14.61 -7.53
N PRO A 289 18.52 14.73 -8.43
CA PRO A 289 17.36 15.57 -8.16
C PRO A 289 16.63 15.12 -6.89
N GLU A 290 15.84 16.00 -6.30
CA GLU A 290 14.86 15.58 -5.30
C GLU A 290 13.75 14.73 -5.96
N GLY A 291 13.13 13.85 -5.20
CA GLY A 291 12.09 12.96 -5.70
C GLY A 291 11.44 12.11 -4.61
N LYS A 292 10.68 11.11 -5.03
CA LYS A 292 10.13 10.08 -4.17
C LYS A 292 10.90 8.79 -4.45
N TYR A 293 11.76 8.38 -3.53
CA TYR A 293 12.60 7.18 -3.61
C TYR A 293 12.00 6.04 -2.76
N ASN A 294 12.30 4.79 -3.10
CA ASN A 294 11.75 3.62 -2.41
C ASN A 294 12.85 2.76 -1.76
N GLN A 295 13.85 2.32 -2.52
CA GLN A 295 14.94 1.47 -2.03
C GLN A 295 16.29 2.03 -2.44
N ILE A 296 17.32 1.76 -1.63
CA ILE A 296 18.72 2.09 -1.89
C ILE A 296 19.59 0.90 -1.51
N TRP A 297 20.60 0.58 -2.32
CA TRP A 297 21.50 -0.55 -2.07
C TRP A 297 22.93 -0.26 -2.51
N GLY A 298 23.89 -0.45 -1.60
CA GLY A 298 25.31 -0.25 -1.87
C GLY A 298 25.92 -1.35 -2.74
N LEU A 299 26.67 -0.97 -3.77
CA LEU A 299 27.51 -1.85 -4.58
C LEU A 299 28.95 -1.31 -4.60
N LYS A 300 29.90 -2.13 -5.06
CA LYS A 300 31.30 -1.67 -5.20
C LYS A 300 31.38 -0.52 -6.22
N GLY A 301 31.60 0.71 -5.73
CA GLY A 301 31.74 1.91 -6.56
C GLY A 301 30.44 2.42 -7.20
N LYS A 302 29.29 1.85 -6.85
CA LYS A 302 27.97 2.22 -7.39
C LYS A 302 26.89 2.07 -6.32
N VAL A 303 25.72 2.66 -6.53
CA VAL A 303 24.56 2.50 -5.64
C VAL A 303 23.30 2.31 -6.48
N LEU A 304 22.53 1.25 -6.22
CA LEU A 304 21.21 1.07 -6.82
C LEU A 304 20.17 1.89 -6.07
N ILE A 305 19.29 2.58 -6.80
CA ILE A 305 18.28 3.47 -6.24
C ILE A 305 16.99 3.29 -7.04
N SER A 306 15.87 3.08 -6.36
CA SER A 306 14.55 3.08 -6.99
C SER A 306 13.74 4.34 -6.67
N SER A 307 13.01 4.86 -7.65
CA SER A 307 12.20 6.08 -7.52
C SER A 307 10.80 5.91 -8.10
N MET A 308 9.83 6.61 -7.51
CA MET A 308 8.41 6.61 -7.87
C MET A 308 8.00 7.97 -8.40
N PRO A 309 7.15 8.04 -9.44
CA PRO A 309 6.54 9.30 -9.84
C PRO A 309 5.49 9.74 -8.80
N VAL A 310 5.23 11.06 -8.77
CA VAL A 310 4.06 11.61 -8.07
C VAL A 310 2.81 11.23 -8.86
N LYS A 311 1.83 10.61 -8.21
CA LYS A 311 0.57 10.14 -8.82
C LYS A 311 -0.62 10.60 -7.99
N GLY A 312 -1.79 10.72 -8.64
CA GLY A 312 -3.06 10.98 -7.95
C GLY A 312 -3.55 9.78 -7.14
N SER A 313 -4.44 10.04 -6.16
CA SER A 313 -4.87 9.04 -5.18
C SER A 313 -6.25 8.40 -5.46
N LEU A 314 -7.03 8.90 -6.43
CA LEU A 314 -8.40 8.43 -6.72
C LEU A 314 -8.52 6.95 -7.12
N ASN A 315 -7.44 6.31 -7.56
CA ASN A 315 -7.44 4.90 -7.94
C ASN A 315 -6.61 4.02 -6.98
N GLN A 316 -6.21 4.56 -5.82
CA GLN A 316 -5.45 3.80 -4.84
C GLN A 316 -6.38 2.90 -4.02
N ASN A 317 -6.03 1.62 -3.94
CA ASN A 317 -6.72 0.69 -3.05
C ASN A 317 -6.05 0.74 -1.67
N MET A 318 -6.76 1.27 -0.67
CA MET A 318 -6.29 1.34 0.73
C MET A 318 -5.99 -0.05 1.33
N PHE A 319 -6.60 -1.11 0.80
CA PHE A 319 -6.39 -2.50 1.22
C PHE A 319 -5.31 -3.24 0.42
N ALA A 320 -4.61 -2.54 -0.49
CA ALA A 320 -3.49 -3.13 -1.21
C ALA A 320 -2.29 -3.32 -0.28
N THR A 321 -1.82 -4.56 -0.15
CA THR A 321 -0.62 -4.90 0.64
C THR A 321 0.59 -5.23 -0.24
N GLU A 322 0.42 -5.27 -1.57
CA GLU A 322 1.55 -5.46 -2.48
C GLU A 322 2.32 -4.15 -2.62
N PRO A 323 3.66 -4.18 -2.73
CA PRO A 323 4.44 -2.99 -3.05
C PRO A 323 3.94 -2.34 -4.34
N GLU A 324 3.81 -1.02 -4.34
CA GLU A 324 3.29 -0.27 -5.48
C GLU A 324 4.18 -0.50 -6.72
N MET A 325 3.55 -0.76 -7.87
CA MET A 325 4.24 -0.83 -9.15
C MET A 325 4.45 0.56 -9.77
N GLY A 326 5.46 0.66 -10.63
CA GLY A 326 5.72 1.85 -11.43
C GLY A 326 7.01 2.57 -11.06
N ALA A 327 7.84 2.00 -10.18
CA ALA A 327 9.15 2.56 -9.88
C ALA A 327 10.11 2.40 -11.07
N THR A 328 11.02 3.35 -11.22
CA THR A 328 12.24 3.22 -11.99
C THR A 328 13.36 2.73 -11.09
N LEU A 329 14.25 1.88 -11.61
CA LEU A 329 15.48 1.46 -10.96
C LEU A 329 16.66 2.03 -11.73
N GLU A 330 17.54 2.73 -11.04
CA GLU A 330 18.75 3.33 -11.58
C GLU A 330 19.95 2.90 -10.74
N TYR A 331 21.15 3.01 -11.30
CA TYR A 331 22.37 3.02 -10.50
C TYR A 331 23.05 4.37 -10.60
N PHE A 332 23.60 4.85 -9.51
CA PHE A 332 24.53 5.97 -9.48
C PHE A 332 25.97 5.45 -9.51
N ASP A 333 26.78 5.98 -10.42
CA ASP A 333 28.20 5.63 -10.59
C ASP A 333 29.09 6.70 -9.95
N PHE A 334 29.89 6.35 -8.94
CA PHE A 334 30.77 7.32 -8.27
C PHE A 334 31.95 7.76 -9.14
N GLU A 335 32.43 6.92 -10.06
CA GLU A 335 33.54 7.28 -10.95
C GLU A 335 33.05 8.26 -12.03
N GLN A 336 31.87 8.00 -12.59
CA GLN A 336 31.31 8.80 -13.69
C GLN A 336 30.39 9.93 -13.22
N GLN A 337 30.07 9.99 -11.91
CA GLN A 337 29.17 10.96 -11.30
C GLN A 337 27.83 11.08 -12.03
N LYS A 338 27.25 9.93 -12.44
CA LYS A 338 26.02 9.91 -13.22
C LYS A 338 25.12 8.73 -12.86
N SER A 339 23.83 8.93 -13.06
CA SER A 339 22.84 7.86 -12.98
C SER A 339 22.60 7.22 -14.34
N GLU A 340 22.36 5.92 -14.36
CA GLU A 340 21.88 5.21 -15.55
C GLU A 340 20.71 4.29 -15.21
N LEU A 341 19.76 4.19 -16.15
CA LEU A 341 18.56 3.37 -16.03
C LEU A 341 18.88 1.87 -16.09
N VAL A 342 18.33 1.11 -15.14
CA VAL A 342 18.39 -0.36 -15.08
C VAL A 342 17.07 -0.98 -15.51
N ALA A 343 15.96 -0.54 -14.91
CA ALA A 343 14.64 -1.10 -15.15
C ALA A 343 13.54 -0.07 -14.90
N THR A 344 12.35 -0.34 -15.44
CA THR A 344 11.15 0.48 -15.24
C THR A 344 9.99 -0.40 -14.82
N ASN A 345 8.94 0.21 -14.29
CA ASN A 345 7.75 -0.49 -13.81
C ASN A 345 8.08 -1.60 -12.79
N ILE A 346 9.06 -1.34 -11.91
CA ILE A 346 9.42 -2.24 -10.83
C ILE A 346 8.53 -2.00 -9.61
N SER A 347 8.44 -3.00 -8.75
CA SER A 347 7.81 -2.91 -7.43
C SER A 347 8.86 -2.91 -6.33
N TYR A 348 9.79 -3.87 -6.37
CA TYR A 348 10.97 -3.92 -5.50
C TYR A 348 12.09 -4.76 -6.12
N PHE A 349 13.29 -4.68 -5.55
CA PHE A 349 14.45 -5.49 -5.91
C PHE A 349 15.19 -6.04 -4.68
N LYS A 350 15.98 -7.11 -4.90
CA LYS A 350 16.93 -7.72 -3.97
C LYS A 350 18.24 -8.04 -4.69
N VAL A 351 19.35 -8.00 -3.96
CA VAL A 351 20.70 -8.28 -4.47
C VAL A 351 21.28 -9.47 -3.72
N SER A 352 22.05 -10.33 -4.40
CA SER A 352 22.71 -11.45 -3.74
C SER A 352 23.80 -10.98 -2.77
N GLU A 353 24.13 -11.79 -1.75
CA GLU A 353 25.17 -11.49 -0.74
C GLU A 353 26.51 -11.08 -1.38
N LYS A 354 26.89 -11.73 -2.49
CA LYS A 354 28.13 -11.41 -3.23
C LYS A 354 28.07 -10.13 -4.05
N ASN A 355 26.93 -9.45 -4.13
CA ASN A 355 26.70 -8.26 -4.95
C ASN A 355 26.99 -8.49 -6.45
N GLU A 356 26.64 -9.68 -6.96
CA GLU A 356 26.87 -10.07 -8.36
C GLU A 356 25.54 -10.28 -9.12
N THR A 357 24.45 -10.62 -8.42
CA THR A 357 23.15 -10.90 -9.03
C THR A 357 22.08 -9.96 -8.49
N LEU A 358 21.28 -9.42 -9.40
CA LEU A 358 20.11 -8.60 -9.12
C LEU A 358 18.84 -9.37 -9.47
N ALA A 359 17.87 -9.36 -8.57
CA ALA A 359 16.53 -9.85 -8.83
C ALA A 359 15.50 -8.75 -8.55
N TYR A 360 14.56 -8.54 -9.47
CA TYR A 360 13.51 -7.53 -9.30
C TYR A 360 12.17 -7.98 -9.86
N ARG A 361 11.10 -7.50 -9.23
CA ARG A 361 9.72 -7.76 -9.67
C ARG A 361 9.21 -6.60 -10.52
N SER A 362 8.79 -6.91 -11.75
CA SER A 362 8.29 -5.94 -12.74
C SER A 362 7.09 -6.51 -13.49
N GLY A 363 6.00 -5.76 -13.59
CA GLY A 363 4.78 -6.19 -14.27
C GLY A 363 4.21 -7.53 -13.78
N GLY A 364 4.33 -7.82 -12.48
CA GLY A 364 3.90 -9.09 -11.88
C GLY A 364 4.83 -10.29 -12.13
N LYS A 365 5.90 -10.13 -12.92
CA LYS A 365 6.92 -11.16 -13.18
C LYS A 365 8.18 -10.90 -12.35
N LEU A 366 9.01 -11.94 -12.18
CA LEU A 366 10.32 -11.86 -11.53
C LEU A 366 11.43 -11.98 -12.58
N ARG A 367 12.39 -11.04 -12.57
CA ARG A 367 13.59 -11.07 -13.43
C ARG A 367 14.84 -11.20 -12.57
N VAL A 368 15.78 -12.05 -13.01
CA VAL A 368 17.12 -12.20 -12.45
C VAL A 368 18.16 -11.87 -13.53
N THR A 369 19.16 -11.06 -13.19
CA THR A 369 20.25 -10.67 -14.09
C THR A 369 21.54 -10.36 -13.33
N SER A 370 22.65 -10.17 -14.03
CA SER A 370 23.89 -9.67 -13.42
C SER A 370 23.74 -8.22 -13.00
N VAL A 371 24.26 -7.89 -11.81
CA VAL A 371 24.35 -6.51 -11.32
C VAL A 371 25.70 -5.88 -11.67
N LEU A 372 26.71 -6.67 -12.05
CA LEU A 372 28.04 -6.18 -12.47
C LEU A 372 28.63 -7.10 -13.58
N PRO A 373 28.77 -6.63 -14.84
CA PRO A 373 28.21 -5.38 -15.36
C PRO A 373 26.68 -5.44 -15.37
N ILE A 374 26.04 -4.30 -15.15
CA ILE A 374 24.59 -4.17 -15.22
C ILE A 374 24.13 -4.51 -16.64
N ASP A 375 23.20 -5.45 -16.76
CA ASP A 375 22.56 -5.77 -18.03
C ASP A 375 21.66 -4.60 -18.46
N LYS A 376 22.18 -3.76 -19.37
CA LYS A 376 21.46 -2.61 -19.93
C LYS A 376 20.45 -3.01 -21.00
N ASN A 377 20.44 -4.27 -21.43
CA ASN A 377 19.52 -4.71 -22.46
C ASN A 377 18.12 -4.95 -21.87
N LYS A 378 17.12 -4.31 -22.47
CA LYS A 378 15.73 -4.69 -22.26
C LYS A 378 15.55 -6.14 -22.71
N PRO A 379 14.74 -6.95 -22.00
CA PRO A 379 14.52 -8.33 -22.41
C PRO A 379 13.97 -8.34 -23.84
N THR A 380 14.62 -9.09 -24.73
CA THR A 380 14.26 -9.15 -26.15
C THR A 380 13.02 -10.02 -26.41
N ASP A 381 12.52 -10.71 -25.38
CA ASP A 381 11.37 -11.61 -25.36
C ASP A 381 10.80 -11.65 -23.93
N ASP A 382 9.48 -11.84 -23.82
CA ASP A 382 8.71 -11.96 -22.60
C ASP A 382 8.68 -13.38 -22.00
N LYS A 383 9.21 -14.39 -22.71
CA LYS A 383 9.29 -15.78 -22.24
C LYS A 383 10.34 -15.97 -21.14
N PRO A 384 10.08 -16.85 -20.14
CA PRO A 384 11.09 -17.26 -19.17
C PRO A 384 12.30 -17.94 -19.82
N SER A 385 13.50 -17.42 -19.55
CA SER A 385 14.77 -18.01 -20.00
C SER A 385 15.97 -17.32 -19.36
N LYS A 386 17.15 -17.96 -19.42
CA LYS A 386 18.42 -17.32 -19.04
C LYS A 386 18.74 -16.07 -19.86
N LYS A 387 18.30 -16.00 -21.13
CA LYS A 387 18.56 -14.85 -22.02
C LYS A 387 17.71 -13.65 -21.65
N SER A 388 16.42 -13.85 -21.37
CA SER A 388 15.52 -12.77 -20.95
C SER A 388 15.69 -12.41 -19.48
N GLY A 389 16.16 -13.34 -18.66
CA GLY A 389 16.26 -13.23 -17.20
C GLY A 389 14.93 -13.47 -16.49
N TRP A 390 13.82 -13.65 -17.21
CA TRP A 390 12.51 -13.93 -16.62
C TRP A 390 12.48 -15.33 -16.00
N ILE A 391 11.98 -15.41 -14.76
CA ILE A 391 11.85 -16.67 -14.01
C ILE A 391 10.49 -17.31 -14.29
N ASP A 392 10.51 -18.62 -14.56
CA ASP A 392 9.30 -19.42 -14.73
C ASP A 392 8.72 -19.83 -13.37
N ILE A 393 7.85 -18.97 -12.83
CA ILE A 393 7.15 -19.21 -11.56
C ILE A 393 6.17 -20.39 -11.68
N ASP A 394 5.68 -20.71 -12.88
CA ASP A 394 4.71 -21.78 -13.09
C ASP A 394 5.32 -23.18 -12.95
N ARG A 395 6.66 -23.30 -12.87
CA ARG A 395 7.36 -24.54 -12.46
C ARG A 395 6.94 -24.98 -11.06
N MET A 396 6.61 -24.05 -10.17
CA MET A 396 6.11 -24.36 -8.83
C MET A 396 4.63 -24.79 -8.93
N LYS A 397 4.35 -26.06 -8.61
CA LYS A 397 2.98 -26.59 -8.59
C LYS A 397 2.40 -26.51 -7.18
N THR A 398 1.70 -25.42 -6.90
CA THR A 398 1.15 -25.14 -5.57
C THR A 398 -0.15 -25.92 -5.33
N SER A 399 -0.02 -27.04 -4.64
CA SER A 399 -1.16 -27.83 -4.14
C SER A 399 -1.81 -27.14 -2.94
N VAL A 400 -3.12 -27.28 -2.77
CA VAL A 400 -3.88 -26.79 -1.61
C VAL A 400 -4.87 -27.86 -1.16
N LEU A 401 -4.85 -28.17 0.14
CA LEU A 401 -5.91 -28.89 0.83
C LEU A 401 -6.71 -27.92 1.71
N PRO A 402 -7.93 -27.50 1.29
CA PRO A 402 -8.66 -26.41 1.94
C PRO A 402 -8.94 -26.62 3.43
N ALA A 403 -9.22 -27.85 3.89
CA ALA A 403 -9.48 -28.11 5.31
C ALA A 403 -8.28 -27.74 6.21
N PHE A 404 -7.06 -28.13 5.82
CA PHE A 404 -5.84 -27.79 6.57
C PHE A 404 -5.52 -26.30 6.46
N GLU A 405 -5.75 -25.71 5.28
CA GLU A 405 -5.55 -24.28 5.05
C GLU A 405 -6.47 -23.43 5.93
N TRP A 406 -7.76 -23.75 5.98
CA TRP A 406 -8.73 -23.05 6.82
C TRP A 406 -8.44 -23.21 8.32
N GLN A 407 -7.95 -24.37 8.74
CA GLN A 407 -7.51 -24.55 10.13
C GLN A 407 -6.33 -23.63 10.49
N GLN A 408 -5.33 -23.53 9.61
CA GLN A 408 -4.20 -22.61 9.81
C GLN A 408 -4.69 -21.15 9.81
N MET A 409 -5.49 -20.76 8.82
CA MET A 409 -6.03 -19.40 8.69
C MET A 409 -6.89 -19.00 9.89
N TYR A 410 -7.72 -19.90 10.41
CA TYR A 410 -8.55 -19.67 11.59
C TYR A 410 -7.70 -19.29 12.81
N THR A 411 -6.64 -20.07 13.07
CA THR A 411 -5.69 -19.78 14.16
C THR A 411 -4.94 -18.47 13.92
N GLU A 412 -4.50 -18.21 12.69
CA GLU A 412 -3.79 -16.97 12.37
C GLU A 412 -4.68 -15.74 12.55
N MET A 413 -5.92 -15.76 12.06
CA MET A 413 -6.86 -14.66 12.20
C MET A 413 -7.23 -14.40 13.67
N TRP A 414 -7.43 -15.45 14.46
CA TRP A 414 -7.63 -15.34 15.91
C TRP A 414 -6.43 -14.68 16.61
N ARG A 415 -5.21 -15.13 16.27
CA ARG A 415 -3.96 -14.60 16.84
C ARG A 415 -3.76 -13.13 16.46
N LEU A 416 -4.05 -12.77 15.21
CA LEU A 416 -3.97 -11.39 14.75
C LEU A 416 -4.86 -10.45 15.54
N GLN A 417 -6.11 -10.85 15.83
CA GLN A 417 -6.97 -10.07 16.72
C GLN A 417 -6.33 -9.92 18.10
N LYS A 418 -5.82 -11.01 18.69
CA LYS A 418 -5.14 -10.97 20.00
C LYS A 418 -3.91 -10.05 20.04
N GLU A 419 -3.15 -9.99 18.95
CA GLU A 419 -1.87 -9.26 18.87
C GLU A 419 -2.00 -7.77 18.50
N HIS A 420 -3.15 -7.36 17.93
CA HIS A 420 -3.33 -6.00 17.40
C HIS A 420 -4.62 -5.31 17.86
N PHE A 421 -5.49 -5.97 18.62
CA PHE A 421 -6.67 -5.32 19.16
C PHE A 421 -6.27 -4.22 20.14
N TRP A 422 -6.99 -3.09 20.09
CA TRP A 422 -6.63 -1.85 20.78
C TRP A 422 -6.53 -1.98 22.31
N ASP A 423 -7.38 -2.82 22.92
CA ASP A 423 -7.30 -3.14 24.35
C ASP A 423 -6.61 -4.51 24.52
N PRO A 424 -5.43 -4.59 25.16
CA PRO A 424 -4.75 -5.87 25.39
C PRO A 424 -5.55 -6.85 26.25
N ASN A 425 -6.57 -6.38 27.00
CA ASN A 425 -7.49 -7.24 27.74
C ASN A 425 -8.73 -7.65 26.93
N MET A 426 -8.76 -7.38 25.61
CA MET A 426 -9.84 -7.71 24.68
C MET A 426 -11.21 -7.17 25.14
N CYS A 427 -11.25 -5.98 25.75
CA CYS A 427 -12.46 -5.41 26.36
C CYS A 427 -13.12 -6.34 27.41
N GLY A 428 -12.33 -7.18 28.08
CA GLY A 428 -12.80 -8.17 29.05
C GLY A 428 -13.32 -9.48 28.44
N ILE A 429 -13.20 -9.67 27.13
CA ILE A 429 -13.64 -10.89 26.44
C ILE A 429 -12.56 -11.98 26.58
N ASP A 430 -12.97 -13.18 27.03
CA ASP A 430 -12.10 -14.35 27.02
C ASP A 430 -11.89 -14.85 25.58
N TRP A 431 -10.89 -14.29 24.91
CA TRP A 431 -10.63 -14.53 23.50
C TRP A 431 -10.14 -15.96 23.21
N ASP A 432 -9.47 -16.61 24.16
CA ASP A 432 -9.08 -18.01 24.07
C ASP A 432 -10.31 -18.94 24.15
N LYS A 433 -11.33 -18.58 24.94
CA LYS A 433 -12.61 -19.30 24.97
C LYS A 433 -13.43 -19.09 23.70
N VAL A 434 -13.43 -17.89 23.13
CA VAL A 434 -14.06 -17.63 21.82
C VAL A 434 -13.43 -18.51 20.73
N TYR A 435 -12.09 -18.57 20.66
CA TYR A 435 -11.39 -19.49 19.77
C TYR A 435 -11.89 -20.93 19.89
N LYS A 436 -11.89 -21.49 21.11
CA LYS A 436 -12.31 -22.87 21.33
C LYS A 436 -13.78 -23.11 20.96
N ARG A 437 -14.65 -22.12 21.19
CA ARG A 437 -16.09 -22.19 20.85
C ARG A 437 -16.32 -22.37 19.35
N TYR A 438 -15.61 -21.60 18.52
CA TYR A 438 -15.82 -21.62 17.07
C TYR A 438 -14.94 -22.66 16.36
N GLN A 439 -13.77 -23.01 16.91
CA GLN A 439 -12.86 -24.01 16.35
C GLN A 439 -13.55 -25.35 16.04
N VAL A 440 -14.46 -25.81 16.90
CA VAL A 440 -15.17 -27.10 16.73
C VAL A 440 -16.08 -27.12 15.51
N LEU A 441 -16.39 -25.97 14.91
CA LEU A 441 -17.21 -25.86 13.70
C LEU A 441 -16.39 -26.04 12.42
N LEU A 442 -15.05 -25.92 12.46
CA LEU A 442 -14.19 -26.04 11.28
C LEU A 442 -14.40 -27.36 10.53
N VAL A 443 -14.65 -28.46 11.24
CA VAL A 443 -14.90 -29.78 10.64
C VAL A 443 -16.20 -29.84 9.83
N LYS A 444 -17.11 -28.88 10.01
CA LYS A 444 -18.38 -28.76 9.28
C LYS A 444 -18.27 -27.82 8.07
N VAL A 445 -17.20 -27.03 7.97
CA VAL A 445 -16.99 -26.08 6.88
C VAL A 445 -16.59 -26.85 5.62
N ALA A 446 -17.35 -26.68 4.54
CA ALA A 446 -17.13 -27.34 3.26
C ALA A 446 -16.81 -26.37 2.12
N THR A 447 -16.99 -25.06 2.32
CA THR A 447 -16.78 -24.01 1.31
C THR A 447 -16.05 -22.79 1.89
N ARG A 448 -15.40 -22.01 1.02
CA ARG A 448 -14.74 -20.76 1.45
C ARG A 448 -15.73 -19.72 2.00
N SER A 449 -16.99 -19.75 1.57
CA SER A 449 -18.06 -18.89 2.10
C SER A 449 -18.47 -19.29 3.50
N GLU A 450 -18.69 -20.59 3.77
CA GLU A 450 -18.95 -21.05 5.15
C GLU A 450 -17.77 -20.76 6.09
N PHE A 451 -16.52 -20.78 5.56
CA PHE A 451 -15.35 -20.34 6.33
C PHE A 451 -15.41 -18.85 6.65
N SER A 452 -15.82 -18.01 5.69
CA SER A 452 -16.01 -16.57 5.91
C SER A 452 -17.06 -16.32 6.99
N ASP A 453 -18.22 -16.98 6.93
CA ASP A 453 -19.28 -16.85 7.94
C ASP A 453 -18.74 -17.19 9.33
N LEU A 454 -17.96 -18.27 9.46
CA LEU A 454 -17.33 -18.65 10.72
C LEU A 454 -16.39 -17.55 11.27
N ILE A 455 -15.62 -16.91 10.39
CA ILE A 455 -14.68 -15.84 10.76
C ILE A 455 -15.42 -14.56 11.14
N TRP A 456 -16.48 -14.20 10.42
CA TRP A 456 -17.35 -13.07 10.77
C TRP A 456 -17.98 -13.23 12.15
N GLU A 457 -18.52 -14.42 12.45
CA GLU A 457 -19.12 -14.71 13.75
C GLU A 457 -18.09 -14.67 14.88
N MET A 458 -16.91 -15.28 14.70
CA MET A 458 -15.84 -15.25 15.70
C MET A 458 -15.38 -13.81 15.99
N GLN A 459 -15.18 -13.00 14.95
CA GLN A 459 -14.74 -11.61 15.10
C GLN A 459 -15.85 -10.71 15.68
N GLY A 460 -17.12 -11.01 15.40
CA GLY A 460 -18.26 -10.27 15.92
C GLY A 460 -18.38 -10.28 17.45
N GLU A 461 -17.86 -11.31 18.12
CA GLU A 461 -17.80 -11.39 19.58
C GLU A 461 -16.99 -10.26 20.22
N LEU A 462 -16.10 -9.58 19.46
CA LEU A 462 -15.36 -8.41 19.93
C LEU A 462 -16.26 -7.20 20.24
N GLY A 463 -17.48 -7.16 19.69
CA GLY A 463 -18.42 -6.05 19.90
C GLY A 463 -17.86 -4.67 19.53
N THR A 464 -16.88 -4.62 18.62
CA THR A 464 -16.12 -3.43 18.26
C THR A 464 -16.17 -3.24 16.74
N SER A 465 -16.27 -1.98 16.30
CA SER A 465 -16.28 -1.62 14.89
C SER A 465 -15.02 -2.06 14.15
N HIS A 466 -15.10 -2.14 12.82
CA HIS A 466 -13.97 -2.42 11.93
C HIS A 466 -13.26 -3.78 12.09
N ALA A 467 -13.94 -4.80 12.61
CA ALA A 467 -13.47 -6.18 12.54
C ALA A 467 -13.98 -6.86 11.25
N TYR A 468 -13.33 -6.59 10.11
CA TYR A 468 -13.78 -7.03 8.78
C TYR A 468 -13.05 -8.28 8.29
N GLU A 469 -13.66 -9.00 7.35
CA GLU A 469 -13.00 -9.98 6.47
C GLU A 469 -13.19 -9.57 5.00
N LEU A 470 -12.10 -9.58 4.22
CA LEU A 470 -12.05 -9.08 2.85
C LEU A 470 -11.28 -10.04 1.93
N GLY A 471 -11.71 -10.12 0.67
CA GLY A 471 -11.01 -10.91 -0.35
C GLY A 471 -10.97 -12.41 -0.06
N GLY A 472 -10.06 -13.13 -0.71
CA GLY A 472 -9.90 -14.59 -0.56
C GLY A 472 -10.11 -15.38 -1.84
N ASP A 473 -9.79 -16.67 -1.79
CA ASP A 473 -9.86 -17.58 -2.94
C ASP A 473 -11.22 -18.30 -3.04
N TYR A 474 -12.27 -17.50 -3.25
CA TYR A 474 -13.61 -18.02 -3.51
C TYR A 474 -13.71 -18.72 -4.87
N ARG A 475 -14.56 -19.74 -4.95
CA ARG A 475 -14.87 -20.38 -6.23
C ARG A 475 -15.57 -19.36 -7.15
N SER A 476 -14.95 -19.06 -8.28
CA SER A 476 -15.56 -18.20 -9.30
C SER A 476 -16.75 -18.91 -9.95
N GLY A 477 -17.93 -18.27 -9.92
CA GLY A 477 -19.05 -18.59 -10.81
C GLY A 477 -18.93 -17.84 -12.13
N PRO A 478 -19.81 -18.13 -13.12
CA PRO A 478 -19.92 -17.27 -14.30
C PRO A 478 -20.26 -15.85 -13.85
N TYR A 479 -19.50 -14.87 -14.32
CA TYR A 479 -19.70 -13.46 -13.99
C TYR A 479 -20.13 -12.71 -15.23
N TYR A 480 -21.42 -12.40 -15.32
CA TYR A 480 -21.99 -11.60 -16.41
C TYR A 480 -22.13 -10.16 -15.93
N ARG A 481 -21.27 -9.26 -16.43
CA ARG A 481 -21.31 -7.86 -16.03
C ARG A 481 -22.58 -7.20 -16.56
N GLN A 482 -23.41 -6.67 -15.66
CA GLN A 482 -24.59 -5.91 -16.04
C GLN A 482 -24.18 -4.61 -16.74
N GLY A 483 -24.63 -4.42 -17.98
CA GLY A 483 -24.59 -3.12 -18.64
C GLY A 483 -25.74 -2.25 -18.18
N VAL A 484 -25.52 -0.95 -18.04
CA VAL A 484 -26.58 0.04 -17.76
C VAL A 484 -26.43 1.25 -18.69
N LEU A 485 -27.52 2.00 -18.88
CA LEU A 485 -27.55 3.15 -19.78
C LEU A 485 -27.59 4.50 -19.03
N GLY A 486 -27.72 4.49 -17.70
CA GLY A 486 -27.94 5.71 -16.92
C GLY A 486 -29.31 6.33 -17.21
N ALA A 487 -30.36 5.51 -17.22
CA ALA A 487 -31.73 5.96 -17.48
C ALA A 487 -32.72 5.02 -16.79
N ASP A 488 -33.88 5.58 -16.42
CA ASP A 488 -35.00 4.84 -15.86
C ASP A 488 -36.03 4.59 -16.95
N PHE A 489 -36.46 3.33 -17.08
CA PHE A 489 -37.39 2.87 -18.11
C PHE A 489 -38.66 2.32 -17.49
N GLU A 490 -39.80 2.70 -18.05
CA GLU A 490 -41.12 2.23 -17.63
C GLU A 490 -41.76 1.41 -18.76
N TYR A 491 -42.23 0.20 -18.45
CA TYR A 491 -42.91 -0.62 -19.45
C TYR A 491 -44.28 -0.01 -19.80
N ASP A 492 -44.52 0.25 -21.09
CA ASP A 492 -45.81 0.69 -21.62
C ASP A 492 -46.55 -0.46 -22.32
N GLN A 493 -47.62 -0.92 -21.66
CA GLN A 493 -48.45 -2.00 -22.17
C GLN A 493 -49.17 -1.66 -23.49
N LYS A 494 -49.43 -0.39 -23.79
CA LYS A 494 -50.14 0.03 -25.01
C LYS A 494 -49.26 -0.06 -26.26
N THR A 495 -47.95 0.03 -26.08
CA THR A 495 -46.97 0.01 -27.18
C THR A 495 -46.10 -1.24 -27.18
N ASP A 496 -46.21 -2.09 -26.14
CA ASP A 496 -45.35 -3.26 -25.95
C ASP A 496 -43.86 -2.89 -26.06
N ALA A 497 -43.49 -1.80 -25.37
CA ALA A 497 -42.17 -1.17 -25.41
C ALA A 497 -41.85 -0.50 -24.06
N TYR A 498 -40.62 -0.01 -23.89
CA TYR A 498 -40.23 0.72 -22.67
C TYR A 498 -40.12 2.22 -22.95
N LYS A 499 -40.88 3.02 -22.22
CA LYS A 499 -40.81 4.47 -22.26
C LYS A 499 -39.64 4.97 -21.40
N VAL A 500 -38.86 5.91 -21.93
CA VAL A 500 -37.82 6.60 -21.16
C VAL A 500 -38.49 7.50 -20.11
N GLY A 501 -38.38 7.15 -18.84
CA GLY A 501 -38.93 7.91 -17.72
C GLY A 501 -38.00 9.03 -17.26
N HIS A 502 -36.73 8.71 -17.09
CA HIS A 502 -35.67 9.64 -16.66
C HIS A 502 -34.35 9.32 -17.35
N ILE A 503 -33.57 10.34 -17.68
CA ILE A 503 -32.20 10.19 -18.20
C ILE A 503 -31.31 10.92 -17.20
N VAL A 504 -30.44 10.17 -16.52
CA VAL A 504 -29.59 10.69 -15.45
C VAL A 504 -28.68 11.80 -15.98
N GLN A 505 -28.71 12.97 -15.36
CA GLN A 505 -27.92 14.15 -15.71
C GLN A 505 -26.74 14.32 -14.75
N GLY A 506 -25.58 13.81 -15.14
CA GLY A 506 -24.33 14.05 -14.42
C GLY A 506 -23.40 15.02 -15.16
N ASP A 507 -22.08 14.83 -15.03
CA ASP A 507 -21.08 15.74 -15.62
C ASP A 507 -21.00 15.52 -17.14
N SER A 508 -21.42 16.49 -17.95
CA SER A 508 -21.59 16.32 -19.41
C SER A 508 -20.32 15.95 -20.18
N TRP A 509 -19.14 16.26 -19.63
CA TRP A 509 -17.82 15.94 -20.20
C TRP A 509 -17.27 14.58 -19.73
N SER A 510 -17.94 13.88 -18.82
CA SER A 510 -17.48 12.60 -18.26
C SER A 510 -18.32 11.44 -18.78
N GLU A 511 -17.68 10.49 -19.46
CA GLU A 511 -18.37 9.27 -19.93
C GLU A 511 -18.84 8.36 -18.77
N LYS A 512 -18.14 8.39 -17.64
CA LYS A 512 -18.43 7.53 -16.48
C LYS A 512 -19.38 8.19 -15.47
N ASP A 513 -19.49 9.52 -15.51
CA ASP A 513 -20.28 10.29 -14.54
C ASP A 513 -21.53 10.89 -15.19
N ASN A 514 -21.99 10.35 -16.33
CA ASN A 514 -23.20 10.78 -17.01
C ASN A 514 -23.90 9.61 -17.72
N SER A 515 -25.16 9.78 -18.09
CA SER A 515 -25.90 8.81 -18.92
C SER A 515 -25.25 8.64 -20.30
N SER A 516 -25.16 7.40 -20.78
CA SER A 516 -24.76 7.13 -22.17
C SER A 516 -25.73 7.72 -23.20
N LEU A 517 -26.98 7.99 -22.79
CA LEU A 517 -28.00 8.58 -23.66
C LEU A 517 -27.83 10.10 -23.82
N ASN A 518 -27.04 10.75 -22.95
CA ASN A 518 -26.72 12.18 -23.05
C ASN A 518 -25.55 12.48 -24.01
N ARG A 519 -24.93 11.45 -24.63
CA ARG A 519 -23.83 11.68 -25.58
C ARG A 519 -24.31 12.55 -26.75
N ILE A 520 -23.44 13.44 -27.20
CA ILE A 520 -23.67 14.32 -28.35
C ILE A 520 -24.09 13.47 -29.56
N GLY A 521 -25.23 13.82 -30.18
CA GLY A 521 -25.78 13.12 -31.34
C GLY A 521 -26.78 11.99 -31.03
N VAL A 522 -26.83 11.48 -29.80
CA VAL A 522 -27.79 10.44 -29.41
C VAL A 522 -29.21 11.00 -29.38
N ASN A 523 -29.42 12.22 -28.87
CA ASN A 523 -30.67 12.98 -28.94
C ASN A 523 -31.93 12.20 -28.49
N VAL A 524 -31.79 11.26 -27.54
CA VAL A 524 -32.91 10.56 -26.91
C VAL A 524 -33.51 11.45 -25.83
N LYS A 525 -34.84 11.47 -25.72
CA LYS A 525 -35.57 12.33 -24.79
C LYS A 525 -36.45 11.50 -23.86
N LYS A 526 -36.78 12.09 -22.71
CA LYS A 526 -37.86 11.59 -21.86
C LYS A 526 -39.14 11.43 -22.69
N GLY A 527 -39.74 10.25 -22.60
CA GLY A 527 -40.94 9.88 -23.33
C GLY A 527 -40.71 9.08 -24.61
N ASP A 528 -39.50 9.03 -25.15
CA ASP A 528 -39.19 8.16 -26.28
C ASP A 528 -39.37 6.69 -25.90
N LEU A 529 -39.77 5.86 -26.87
CA LEU A 529 -40.01 4.43 -26.68
C LEU A 529 -38.80 3.63 -27.14
N LEU A 530 -38.14 2.93 -26.22
CA LEU A 530 -37.14 1.92 -26.53
C LEU A 530 -37.85 0.67 -27.06
N LEU A 531 -37.55 0.31 -28.30
CA LEU A 531 -38.15 -0.81 -29.03
C LEU A 531 -37.25 -2.04 -29.08
N ALA A 532 -35.93 -1.85 -29.17
CA ALA A 532 -34.97 -2.95 -29.24
C ALA A 532 -33.59 -2.57 -28.71
N ILE A 533 -32.84 -3.57 -28.25
CA ILE A 533 -31.40 -3.48 -27.96
C ILE A 533 -30.70 -4.56 -28.79
N ASN A 534 -29.69 -4.18 -29.57
CA ASN A 534 -28.97 -5.05 -30.49
C ASN A 534 -29.92 -5.88 -31.38
N ASN A 535 -30.92 -5.21 -31.98
CA ASN A 535 -32.00 -5.80 -32.79
C ASN A 535 -32.92 -6.80 -32.07
N GLN A 536 -32.77 -6.99 -30.77
CA GLN A 536 -33.68 -7.82 -29.97
C GLN A 536 -34.78 -6.95 -29.38
N LYS A 537 -36.03 -7.25 -29.74
CA LYS A 537 -37.20 -6.50 -29.30
C LYS A 537 -37.36 -6.60 -27.78
N VAL A 538 -37.59 -5.48 -27.12
CA VAL A 538 -37.98 -5.45 -25.70
C VAL A 538 -39.49 -5.67 -25.55
N SER A 539 -39.90 -6.25 -24.43
CA SER A 539 -41.30 -6.53 -24.12
C SER A 539 -41.51 -6.66 -22.61
N LYS A 540 -42.74 -6.98 -22.17
CA LYS A 540 -42.98 -7.29 -20.75
C LYS A 540 -42.11 -8.43 -20.24
N SER A 541 -41.84 -9.43 -21.07
CA SER A 541 -41.03 -10.61 -20.70
C SER A 541 -39.54 -10.46 -21.03
N VAL A 542 -39.16 -9.43 -21.81
CA VAL A 542 -37.78 -9.14 -22.20
C VAL A 542 -37.45 -7.70 -21.84
N SER A 543 -36.83 -7.51 -20.68
CA SER A 543 -36.50 -6.16 -20.19
C SER A 543 -35.20 -5.61 -20.81
N PRO A 544 -35.01 -4.27 -20.82
CA PRO A 544 -33.74 -3.67 -21.20
C PRO A 544 -32.56 -4.23 -20.40
N HIS A 545 -32.73 -4.40 -19.08
CA HIS A 545 -31.70 -4.94 -18.20
C HIS A 545 -31.27 -6.35 -18.61
N GLN A 546 -32.22 -7.21 -18.99
CA GLN A 546 -31.94 -8.56 -19.48
C GLN A 546 -31.08 -8.55 -20.75
N LEU A 547 -31.40 -7.68 -21.72
CA LEU A 547 -30.64 -7.58 -22.97
C LEU A 547 -29.27 -6.93 -22.77
N LEU A 548 -29.07 -6.20 -21.68
CA LEU A 548 -27.80 -5.57 -21.31
C LEU A 548 -26.92 -6.45 -20.40
N VAL A 549 -27.35 -7.66 -20.05
CA VAL A 549 -26.48 -8.63 -19.37
C VAL A 549 -25.26 -8.91 -20.24
N ASN A 550 -24.06 -8.83 -19.65
CA ASN A 550 -22.78 -8.99 -20.31
C ASN A 550 -22.45 -7.91 -21.37
N GLN A 551 -23.17 -6.79 -21.37
CA GLN A 551 -22.93 -5.65 -22.28
C GLN A 551 -22.15 -4.50 -21.63
N ALA A 552 -21.77 -4.61 -20.35
CA ALA A 552 -21.00 -3.58 -19.67
C ALA A 552 -19.71 -3.22 -20.42
N ASN A 553 -19.49 -1.93 -20.67
CA ASN A 553 -18.37 -1.37 -21.43
C ASN A 553 -18.33 -1.74 -22.93
N ASN A 554 -19.39 -2.34 -23.47
CA ASN A 554 -19.55 -2.64 -24.90
C ASN A 554 -20.44 -1.62 -25.60
N GLU A 555 -20.26 -1.48 -26.91
CA GLU A 555 -21.19 -0.77 -27.77
C GLU A 555 -22.48 -1.57 -27.93
N VAL A 556 -23.62 -0.89 -27.77
CA VAL A 556 -24.95 -1.45 -27.96
C VAL A 556 -25.74 -0.54 -28.90
N MET A 557 -26.48 -1.14 -29.81
CA MET A 557 -27.42 -0.44 -30.68
C MET A 557 -28.79 -0.39 -30.01
N LEU A 558 -29.36 0.80 -29.88
CA LEU A 558 -30.67 1.02 -29.29
C LEU A 558 -31.61 1.55 -30.37
N THR A 559 -32.75 0.89 -30.55
CA THR A 559 -33.79 1.35 -31.48
C THR A 559 -34.86 2.07 -30.68
N PHE A 560 -35.01 3.37 -30.92
CA PHE A 560 -36.04 4.21 -30.31
C PHE A 560 -37.12 4.61 -31.32
N SER A 561 -38.30 4.96 -30.83
CA SER A 561 -39.29 5.72 -31.59
C SER A 561 -39.76 6.91 -30.78
N GLY A 562 -39.92 8.06 -31.44
CA GLY A 562 -40.44 9.27 -30.81
C GLY A 562 -41.95 9.17 -30.53
N ASN A 563 -42.52 10.22 -29.93
CA ASN A 563 -43.96 10.27 -29.61
C ASN A 563 -44.91 10.15 -30.82
N LYS A 564 -44.42 10.33 -32.06
CA LYS A 564 -45.17 10.09 -33.30
C LYS A 564 -44.82 8.69 -33.81
N LYS A 565 -45.76 7.76 -33.64
CA LYS A 565 -45.63 6.28 -33.72
C LYS A 565 -45.00 5.61 -34.97
N ASN A 566 -44.45 6.33 -35.95
CA ASN A 566 -44.06 5.74 -37.24
C ASN A 566 -42.60 6.00 -37.69
N GLU A 567 -41.78 6.69 -36.91
CA GLU A 567 -40.34 6.86 -37.21
C GLU A 567 -39.50 6.19 -36.12
N THR A 568 -38.59 5.31 -36.53
CA THR A 568 -37.59 4.68 -35.67
C THR A 568 -36.23 5.32 -35.89
N LYS A 569 -35.48 5.45 -34.81
CA LYS A 569 -34.09 5.92 -34.83
C LYS A 569 -33.22 4.90 -34.12
N ASP A 570 -32.18 4.44 -34.82
CA ASP A 570 -31.11 3.65 -34.21
C ASP A 570 -30.01 4.57 -33.69
N VAL A 571 -29.55 4.31 -32.47
CA VAL A 571 -28.42 5.01 -31.85
C VAL A 571 -27.45 3.99 -31.28
N MET A 572 -26.17 4.20 -31.50
CA MET A 572 -25.11 3.40 -30.91
C MET A 572 -24.57 4.11 -29.68
N VAL A 573 -24.56 3.43 -28.55
CA VAL A 573 -24.01 3.95 -27.28
C VAL A 573 -23.17 2.89 -26.61
N LYS A 574 -22.22 3.31 -25.77
CA LYS A 574 -21.46 2.41 -24.92
C LYS A 574 -22.23 2.19 -23.62
N ALA A 575 -22.59 0.95 -23.30
CA ALA A 575 -23.22 0.64 -22.02
C ALA A 575 -22.20 0.78 -20.88
N LEU A 576 -22.62 1.37 -19.77
CA LEU A 576 -21.80 1.61 -18.60
C LEU A 576 -21.69 0.34 -17.75
N THR A 577 -20.63 0.22 -16.95
CA THR A 577 -20.49 -0.83 -15.93
C THR A 577 -21.32 -0.55 -14.67
N THR A 578 -21.69 0.71 -14.46
CA THR A 578 -22.54 1.21 -13.37
C THR A 578 -22.98 2.62 -13.74
N ASP A 579 -24.14 3.07 -13.25
CA ASP A 579 -24.59 4.45 -13.34
C ASP A 579 -24.63 5.14 -11.96
N ALA A 580 -24.12 4.46 -10.91
CA ALA A 580 -24.14 4.97 -9.54
C ALA A 580 -23.39 6.31 -9.40
N THR A 581 -22.27 6.49 -10.10
CA THR A 581 -21.51 7.74 -10.12
C THR A 581 -22.31 8.86 -10.79
N ALA A 582 -22.92 8.60 -11.95
CA ALA A 582 -23.78 9.57 -12.63
C ALA A 582 -24.98 9.99 -11.77
N ARG A 583 -25.63 9.02 -11.12
CA ARG A 583 -26.75 9.25 -10.21
C ARG A 583 -26.33 10.04 -8.97
N TYR A 584 -25.15 9.73 -8.43
CA TYR A 584 -24.56 10.50 -7.34
C TYR A 584 -24.35 11.97 -7.74
N ARG A 585 -23.73 12.22 -8.90
CA ARG A 585 -23.52 13.60 -9.41
C ARG A 585 -24.85 14.34 -9.60
N GLU A 586 -25.83 13.70 -10.23
CA GLU A 586 -27.17 14.28 -10.41
C GLU A 586 -27.83 14.62 -9.06
N TRP A 587 -27.74 13.71 -8.09
CA TRP A 587 -28.29 13.92 -6.75
C TRP A 587 -27.63 15.11 -6.03
N VAL A 588 -26.30 15.24 -6.11
CA VAL A 588 -25.58 16.38 -5.54
C VAL A 588 -26.00 17.69 -6.20
N GLU A 589 -26.03 17.75 -7.53
CA GLU A 589 -26.46 18.96 -8.25
C GLU A 589 -27.91 19.34 -7.96
N ASN A 590 -28.81 18.36 -7.88
CA ASN A 590 -30.21 18.63 -7.55
C ASN A 590 -30.36 19.22 -6.13
N ASN A 591 -29.62 18.70 -5.14
CA ASN A 591 -29.62 19.27 -3.80
C ASN A 591 -29.04 20.69 -3.79
N ARG A 592 -27.92 20.90 -4.50
CA ARG A 592 -27.29 22.21 -4.64
C ARG A 592 -28.25 23.24 -5.24
N GLN A 593 -28.91 22.89 -6.35
CA GLN A 593 -29.92 23.74 -6.99
C GLN A 593 -31.13 23.99 -6.09
N ALA A 594 -31.57 22.99 -5.32
CA ALA A 594 -32.67 23.14 -4.37
C ALA A 594 -32.31 24.13 -3.25
N VAL A 595 -31.09 24.06 -2.69
CA VAL A 595 -30.60 25.00 -1.68
C VAL A 595 -30.49 26.41 -2.27
N HIS A 596 -29.93 26.56 -3.47
CA HIS A 596 -29.85 27.86 -4.13
C HIS A 596 -31.23 28.44 -4.39
N LYS A 597 -32.18 27.65 -4.89
CA LYS A 597 -33.55 28.10 -5.13
C LYS A 597 -34.26 28.50 -3.84
N ALA A 598 -34.13 27.70 -2.77
CA ALA A 598 -34.79 27.96 -1.49
C ALA A 598 -34.23 29.20 -0.76
N THR A 599 -32.97 29.57 -1.06
CA THR A 599 -32.27 30.66 -0.38
C THR A 599 -32.00 31.87 -1.29
N ASN A 600 -32.57 31.88 -2.49
CA ASN A 600 -32.29 32.89 -3.53
C ASN A 600 -30.78 33.05 -3.80
N GLY A 601 -30.05 31.95 -3.80
CA GLY A 601 -28.63 31.88 -4.09
C GLY A 601 -27.71 32.35 -2.96
N ARG A 602 -28.25 32.62 -1.76
CA ARG A 602 -27.49 33.12 -0.60
C ARG A 602 -26.72 32.06 0.16
N VAL A 603 -27.14 30.79 0.10
CA VAL A 603 -26.51 29.68 0.82
C VAL A 603 -25.89 28.70 -0.18
N GLY A 604 -24.65 28.31 0.06
CA GLY A 604 -23.94 27.30 -0.71
C GLY A 604 -24.19 25.88 -0.19
N TYR A 605 -23.94 24.87 -1.02
CA TYR A 605 -24.11 23.45 -0.66
C TYR A 605 -22.95 22.60 -1.16
N ILE A 606 -22.39 21.79 -0.27
CA ILE A 606 -21.30 20.84 -0.55
C ILE A 606 -21.70 19.50 0.03
N HIS A 607 -21.53 18.42 -0.74
CA HIS A 607 -21.65 17.06 -0.23
C HIS A 607 -20.29 16.34 -0.20
N VAL A 608 -20.04 15.56 0.85
CA VAL A 608 -18.79 14.82 1.04
C VAL A 608 -19.11 13.32 1.22
N PRO A 609 -18.90 12.47 0.19
CA PRO A 609 -19.39 11.08 0.17
C PRO A 609 -18.55 10.08 0.98
N ASN A 610 -17.29 10.40 1.27
CA ASN A 610 -16.41 9.65 2.15
C ASN A 610 -15.33 10.59 2.70
N MET A 611 -14.41 10.11 3.51
CA MET A 611 -13.22 10.85 3.94
C MET A 611 -11.95 10.29 3.30
N GLY A 612 -12.06 9.74 2.10
CA GLY A 612 -10.95 9.32 1.25
C GLY A 612 -10.63 10.35 0.16
N PRO A 613 -9.81 9.96 -0.84
CA PRO A 613 -9.49 10.81 -1.99
C PRO A 613 -10.71 11.30 -2.77
N GLU A 614 -11.76 10.49 -2.91
CA GLU A 614 -13.00 10.89 -3.59
C GLU A 614 -13.71 12.00 -2.82
N GLY A 615 -13.85 11.85 -1.50
CA GLY A 615 -14.44 12.84 -0.62
C GLY A 615 -13.69 14.16 -0.61
N TYR A 616 -12.37 14.10 -0.55
CA TYR A 616 -11.51 15.28 -0.65
C TYR A 616 -11.71 16.01 -1.99
N SER A 617 -11.81 15.25 -3.08
CA SER A 617 -12.02 15.80 -4.43
C SER A 617 -13.42 16.41 -4.59
N GLU A 618 -14.47 15.72 -4.13
CA GLU A 618 -15.84 16.21 -4.21
C GLU A 618 -16.08 17.44 -3.32
N PHE A 619 -15.44 17.50 -2.14
CA PHE A 619 -15.44 18.71 -1.32
C PHE A 619 -14.85 19.90 -2.10
N HIS A 620 -13.62 19.76 -2.63
CA HIS A 620 -12.94 20.86 -3.32
C HIS A 620 -13.56 21.25 -4.65
N ARG A 621 -14.24 20.31 -5.34
CA ARG A 621 -15.00 20.58 -6.56
C ARG A 621 -16.01 21.71 -6.37
N TYR A 622 -16.68 21.74 -5.22
CA TYR A 622 -17.70 22.74 -4.92
C TYR A 622 -17.20 23.86 -4.00
N TYR A 623 -16.21 23.57 -3.16
CA TYR A 623 -15.83 24.46 -2.06
C TYR A 623 -15.67 25.91 -2.49
N PHE A 624 -14.87 26.21 -3.51
CA PHE A 624 -14.60 27.59 -3.92
C PHE A 624 -15.81 28.29 -4.55
N ALA A 625 -16.69 27.56 -5.24
CA ALA A 625 -17.91 28.14 -5.81
C ALA A 625 -18.97 28.42 -4.74
N GLU A 626 -19.00 27.61 -3.68
CA GLU A 626 -20.04 27.65 -2.65
C GLU A 626 -19.61 28.44 -1.40
N ALA A 627 -18.31 28.55 -1.11
CA ALA A 627 -17.78 29.29 0.04
C ALA A 627 -17.90 30.82 -0.09
N GLU A 628 -18.08 31.35 -1.31
CA GLU A 628 -18.34 32.78 -1.55
C GLU A 628 -19.77 33.20 -1.23
N LYS A 629 -20.65 32.24 -0.91
CA LYS A 629 -22.02 32.51 -0.47
C LYS A 629 -22.03 33.04 0.96
N GLU A 630 -23.16 33.59 1.39
CA GLU A 630 -23.29 34.15 2.73
C GLU A 630 -23.19 33.08 3.84
N SER A 631 -23.48 31.82 3.53
CA SER A 631 -23.38 30.67 4.44
C SER A 631 -23.27 29.39 3.62
N VAL A 632 -22.83 28.28 4.24
CA VAL A 632 -22.64 26.99 3.55
C VAL A 632 -23.27 25.85 4.33
N ILE A 633 -23.93 24.95 3.61
CA ILE A 633 -24.35 23.63 4.10
C ILE A 633 -23.29 22.60 3.67
N VAL A 634 -22.72 21.90 4.65
CA VAL A 634 -21.80 20.78 4.43
C VAL A 634 -22.55 19.48 4.77
N ASP A 635 -22.93 18.74 3.74
CA ASP A 635 -23.67 17.49 3.87
C ASP A 635 -22.71 16.29 3.88
N VAL A 636 -22.62 15.62 5.02
CA VAL A 636 -21.84 14.39 5.23
C VAL A 636 -22.73 13.17 5.44
N ARG A 637 -24.02 13.24 5.06
CA ARG A 637 -24.89 12.05 5.02
C ARG A 637 -24.28 10.98 4.13
N TYR A 638 -24.40 9.71 4.53
CA TYR A 638 -23.84 8.56 3.81
C TYR A 638 -22.30 8.57 3.67
N ASN A 639 -21.60 9.38 4.48
CA ASN A 639 -20.15 9.45 4.41
C ASN A 639 -19.49 8.13 4.86
N GLY A 640 -18.79 7.45 3.94
CA GLY A 640 -18.19 6.15 4.17
C GLY A 640 -16.90 6.11 5.02
N GLY A 641 -16.46 7.24 5.60
CA GLY A 641 -15.24 7.30 6.39
C GLY A 641 -13.94 7.35 5.57
N GLY A 642 -12.80 7.26 6.23
CA GLY A 642 -11.48 7.49 5.63
C GLY A 642 -10.48 8.11 6.62
N HIS A 643 -9.82 9.20 6.25
CA HIS A 643 -8.82 9.88 7.11
C HIS A 643 -8.60 11.38 6.83
N VAL A 644 -9.36 11.98 5.91
CA VAL A 644 -9.18 13.39 5.50
C VAL A 644 -10.06 14.38 6.28
N SER A 645 -10.86 13.93 7.25
CA SER A 645 -11.76 14.80 8.03
C SER A 645 -11.05 16.02 8.63
N GLN A 646 -9.85 15.81 9.20
CA GLN A 646 -9.02 16.86 9.78
C GLN A 646 -8.65 17.96 8.78
N LEU A 647 -8.37 17.60 7.53
CA LEU A 647 -8.02 18.56 6.46
C LEU A 647 -9.25 19.39 6.08
N LEU A 648 -10.42 18.76 6.02
CA LEU A 648 -11.68 19.46 5.73
C LEU A 648 -12.06 20.40 6.88
N LEU A 649 -11.94 19.93 8.13
CA LEU A 649 -12.23 20.73 9.33
C LEU A 649 -11.28 21.92 9.47
N GLU A 650 -9.99 21.76 9.16
CA GLU A 650 -9.03 22.86 9.13
C GLU A 650 -9.49 23.96 8.16
N LYS A 651 -9.87 23.57 6.93
CA LYS A 651 -10.33 24.51 5.92
C LYS A 651 -11.65 25.19 6.31
N LEU A 652 -12.62 24.43 6.81
CA LEU A 652 -13.90 24.97 7.32
C LEU A 652 -13.75 25.89 8.54
N SER A 653 -12.65 25.76 9.30
CA SER A 653 -12.38 26.61 10.47
C SER A 653 -11.84 28.00 10.14
N ARG A 654 -11.46 28.25 8.87
CA ARG A 654 -10.91 29.53 8.41
C ARG A 654 -11.95 30.64 8.55
N LYS A 655 -11.62 31.67 9.33
CA LYS A 655 -12.46 32.86 9.51
C LYS A 655 -12.05 33.96 8.54
N ARG A 656 -13.03 34.54 7.83
CA ARG A 656 -12.82 35.74 7.02
C ARG A 656 -12.62 36.94 7.94
N ILE A 657 -11.41 37.52 7.93
CA ILE A 657 -11.01 38.57 8.89
C ILE A 657 -10.57 39.88 8.23
N ALA A 658 -10.28 39.87 6.93
CA ALA A 658 -9.90 41.06 6.18
C ALA A 658 -10.26 40.92 4.70
N TYR A 659 -10.05 42.00 3.94
CA TYR A 659 -10.21 42.04 2.50
C TYR A 659 -9.04 42.80 1.84
N ASN A 660 -8.54 42.30 0.72
CA ASN A 660 -7.71 43.05 -0.20
C ASN A 660 -8.61 43.82 -1.17
N ILE A 661 -8.52 45.16 -1.15
CA ILE A 661 -9.33 46.03 -2.00
C ILE A 661 -8.45 46.52 -3.15
N ASN A 662 -8.69 45.98 -4.35
CA ASN A 662 -8.00 46.40 -5.57
C ASN A 662 -8.72 47.60 -6.20
N ARG A 663 -7.95 48.55 -6.77
CA ARG A 663 -8.45 49.71 -7.51
C ARG A 663 -9.46 49.34 -8.61
N TRP A 664 -9.29 48.19 -9.27
CA TRP A 664 -10.09 47.77 -10.43
C TRP A 664 -10.78 46.41 -10.26
N GLY A 665 -10.77 45.85 -9.05
CA GLY A 665 -11.30 44.51 -8.76
C GLY A 665 -12.32 44.51 -7.62
N ALA A 666 -13.06 43.41 -7.48
CA ALA A 666 -13.88 43.18 -6.31
C ALA A 666 -12.98 42.94 -5.07
N PRO A 667 -13.44 43.26 -3.84
CA PRO A 667 -12.71 42.91 -2.63
C PRO A 667 -12.46 41.41 -2.54
N GLU A 668 -11.20 41.02 -2.37
CA GLU A 668 -10.81 39.62 -2.19
C GLU A 668 -10.71 39.31 -0.69
N PRO A 669 -11.32 38.23 -0.19
CA PRO A 669 -11.28 37.90 1.23
C PRO A 669 -9.88 37.48 1.69
N TYR A 670 -9.62 37.61 2.99
CA TYR A 670 -8.43 37.05 3.64
C TYR A 670 -8.83 36.27 4.91
N PRO A 671 -8.46 34.98 5.02
CA PRO A 671 -7.89 34.12 3.98
C PRO A 671 -8.76 34.02 2.71
N SER A 672 -8.15 33.77 1.55
CA SER A 672 -8.81 33.84 0.22
C SER A 672 -9.94 32.84 0.01
N ASP A 673 -9.94 31.75 0.76
CA ASP A 673 -10.94 30.69 0.67
C ASP A 673 -11.76 30.53 1.96
N SER A 674 -11.85 31.61 2.75
CA SER A 674 -12.62 31.66 3.99
C SER A 674 -14.11 31.89 3.74
N ILE A 675 -14.96 31.23 4.52
CA ILE A 675 -16.42 31.37 4.45
C ILE A 675 -16.85 32.66 5.17
N LEU A 676 -17.77 33.42 4.57
CA LEU A 676 -18.24 34.70 5.13
C LEU A 676 -19.11 34.53 6.39
N GLY A 677 -20.10 33.64 6.33
CA GLY A 677 -21.06 33.45 7.42
C GLY A 677 -21.08 32.05 8.00
N SER A 678 -22.26 31.58 8.36
CA SER A 678 -22.40 30.33 9.13
C SER A 678 -22.15 29.10 8.28
N VAL A 679 -21.53 28.09 8.88
CA VAL A 679 -21.49 26.73 8.35
C VAL A 679 -22.55 25.92 9.08
N ILE A 680 -23.32 25.09 8.37
CA ILE A 680 -24.22 24.09 8.96
C ILE A 680 -23.81 22.73 8.41
N ALA A 681 -23.62 21.75 9.28
CA ALA A 681 -23.33 20.38 8.86
C ALA A 681 -24.59 19.51 8.92
N ILE A 682 -24.78 18.63 7.94
CA ILE A 682 -25.86 17.62 7.92
C ILE A 682 -25.25 16.22 8.00
N THR A 683 -25.76 15.36 8.87
CA THR A 683 -25.30 13.98 9.01
C THR A 683 -26.46 12.99 9.20
N ASN A 684 -26.19 11.70 9.08
CA ASN A 684 -27.17 10.64 9.29
C ASN A 684 -26.52 9.33 9.76
N GLU A 685 -27.33 8.30 9.99
CA GLU A 685 -26.93 6.97 10.49
C GLU A 685 -25.97 6.22 9.56
N TYR A 686 -25.79 6.68 8.32
CA TYR A 686 -24.87 6.10 7.34
C TYR A 686 -23.52 6.83 7.23
N ALA A 687 -23.36 7.94 7.94
CA ALA A 687 -22.05 8.56 8.12
C ALA A 687 -21.30 7.80 9.21
N GLY A 688 -20.07 7.35 8.95
CA GLY A 688 -19.33 6.51 9.90
C GLY A 688 -17.82 6.63 9.84
N SER A 689 -17.11 6.08 10.83
CA SER A 689 -15.64 6.09 10.90
C SER A 689 -15.11 7.52 10.94
N ASP A 690 -14.28 7.93 9.99
CA ASP A 690 -13.84 9.32 9.93
C ASP A 690 -14.98 10.33 9.66
N GLY A 691 -16.16 9.87 9.22
CA GLY A 691 -17.41 10.64 9.21
C GLY A 691 -18.03 10.85 10.60
N ASP A 692 -17.88 9.88 11.52
CA ASP A 692 -18.19 10.06 12.95
C ASP A 692 -17.23 11.10 13.54
N ILE A 693 -15.93 10.97 13.27
CA ILE A 693 -14.88 11.88 13.75
C ILE A 693 -15.14 13.31 13.26
N PHE A 694 -15.43 13.49 11.96
CA PHE A 694 -15.80 14.80 11.42
C PHE A 694 -16.99 15.41 12.17
N SER A 695 -18.06 14.62 12.35
CA SER A 695 -19.29 15.08 12.98
C SER A 695 -19.05 15.52 14.43
N HIS A 696 -18.30 14.75 15.20
CA HIS A 696 -18.00 15.08 16.60
C HIS A 696 -17.04 16.27 16.72
N CYS A 697 -15.95 16.27 15.95
CA CYS A 697 -14.99 17.37 15.94
C CYS A 697 -15.64 18.69 15.49
N TYR A 698 -16.53 18.67 14.51
CA TYR A 698 -17.29 19.84 14.06
C TYR A 698 -18.03 20.52 15.24
N LYS A 699 -18.61 19.72 16.15
CA LYS A 699 -19.29 20.19 17.36
C LYS A 699 -18.29 20.74 18.39
N ILE A 700 -17.23 20.00 18.71
CA ILE A 700 -16.21 20.45 19.69
C ILE A 700 -15.55 21.74 19.24
N MET A 701 -15.25 21.87 17.94
CA MET A 701 -14.67 23.07 17.33
C MET A 701 -15.67 24.23 17.23
N LYS A 702 -16.95 24.00 17.53
CA LYS A 702 -18.03 25.00 17.47
C LYS A 702 -18.13 25.68 16.10
N LEU A 703 -17.96 24.90 15.03
CA LEU A 703 -18.00 25.42 13.65
C LEU A 703 -19.42 25.80 13.20
N GLY A 704 -20.44 25.24 13.84
CA GLY A 704 -21.83 25.55 13.59
C GLY A 704 -22.77 24.50 14.17
N LYS A 705 -24.00 24.44 13.66
CA LYS A 705 -24.98 23.41 14.07
C LYS A 705 -24.79 22.15 13.25
N LEU A 706 -24.77 21.00 13.92
CA LEU A 706 -24.91 19.69 13.30
C LEU A 706 -26.40 19.34 13.28
N VAL A 707 -26.92 18.89 12.14
CA VAL A 707 -28.35 18.57 11.96
C VAL A 707 -28.49 17.18 11.35
N GLY A 708 -29.55 16.46 11.74
CA GLY A 708 -29.93 15.20 11.12
C GLY A 708 -30.20 14.11 12.14
N LYS A 709 -29.53 12.96 12.00
CA LYS A 709 -29.63 11.82 12.92
C LYS A 709 -28.26 11.43 13.48
N ARG A 710 -28.26 10.67 14.58
CA ARG A 710 -27.06 10.04 15.14
C ARG A 710 -26.33 9.24 14.06
N THR A 711 -25.01 9.38 14.03
CA THR A 711 -24.11 8.69 13.07
C THR A 711 -23.91 7.21 13.43
N TRP A 712 -23.13 6.48 12.63
CA TRP A 712 -22.93 5.04 12.75
C TRP A 712 -22.32 4.61 14.09
N GLY A 713 -21.26 5.30 14.53
CA GLY A 713 -20.61 5.03 15.81
C GLY A 713 -19.55 3.95 15.77
N GLY A 714 -18.67 3.98 14.78
CA GLY A 714 -17.48 3.12 14.77
C GLY A 714 -16.25 3.96 14.56
N VAL A 715 -15.38 4.10 15.57
CA VAL A 715 -14.18 4.97 15.54
C VAL A 715 -12.92 4.25 16.06
N VAL A 716 -12.92 2.92 16.10
CA VAL A 716 -11.68 2.15 16.29
C VAL A 716 -11.06 1.84 14.94
N GLY A 717 -10.04 2.61 14.56
CA GLY A 717 -9.36 2.53 13.27
C GLY A 717 -8.59 1.22 13.07
N ILE A 718 -8.22 0.96 11.82
CA ILE A 718 -7.56 -0.27 11.36
C ILE A 718 -6.28 0.06 10.59
N TRP A 719 -5.36 -0.90 10.53
CA TRP A 719 -4.21 -0.83 9.62
C TRP A 719 -4.03 -2.16 8.87
N PRO A 720 -4.81 -2.38 7.79
CA PRO A 720 -4.86 -3.63 7.03
C PRO A 720 -3.53 -3.93 6.33
N ARG A 721 -2.86 -5.00 6.75
CA ARG A 721 -1.52 -5.35 6.24
C ARG A 721 -1.17 -6.84 6.29
N HIS A 722 -2.06 -7.67 6.84
CA HIS A 722 -1.81 -9.09 7.07
C HIS A 722 -2.71 -9.93 6.17
N LYS A 723 -2.24 -10.22 4.95
CA LYS A 723 -2.89 -11.20 4.08
C LYS A 723 -2.72 -12.60 4.63
N MET A 724 -3.78 -13.40 4.51
CA MET A 724 -3.79 -14.83 4.75
C MET A 724 -3.21 -15.56 3.53
N VAL A 725 -2.92 -16.85 3.71
CA VAL A 725 -2.38 -17.69 2.63
C VAL A 725 -3.26 -17.70 1.39
N ASP A 726 -4.60 -17.64 1.53
CA ASP A 726 -5.51 -17.58 0.38
C ASP A 726 -5.71 -16.18 -0.24
N GLY A 727 -4.99 -15.17 0.25
CA GLY A 727 -5.09 -13.78 -0.17
C GLY A 727 -6.24 -13.00 0.46
N SER A 728 -7.05 -13.60 1.33
CA SER A 728 -7.99 -12.85 2.18
C SER A 728 -7.24 -12.03 3.22
N MET A 729 -7.93 -11.12 3.87
CA MET A 729 -7.40 -10.28 4.93
C MET A 729 -8.48 -10.04 5.97
N THR A 730 -8.08 -10.03 7.24
CA THR A 730 -8.91 -9.51 8.32
C THR A 730 -8.37 -8.17 8.80
N THR A 731 -9.24 -7.32 9.31
CA THR A 731 -8.84 -6.05 9.92
C THR A 731 -8.95 -6.15 11.43
N GLN A 732 -7.94 -5.63 12.12
CA GLN A 732 -7.89 -5.59 13.57
C GLN A 732 -8.23 -4.17 14.02
N PRO A 733 -9.27 -3.99 14.85
CA PRO A 733 -9.56 -2.70 15.48
C PRO A 733 -8.41 -2.32 16.42
N GLU A 734 -7.47 -1.52 15.91
CA GLU A 734 -6.14 -1.31 16.50
C GLU A 734 -5.97 0.12 17.04
N PHE A 735 -6.64 1.11 16.44
CA PHE A 735 -6.47 2.52 16.80
C PHE A 735 -7.76 3.10 17.37
N SER A 736 -7.98 2.96 18.68
CA SER A 736 -9.15 3.53 19.34
C SER A 736 -9.10 5.06 19.34
N PHE A 737 -10.06 5.74 18.69
CA PHE A 737 -10.14 7.19 18.74
C PHE A 737 -10.70 7.65 20.10
N TRP A 738 -10.01 8.58 20.74
CA TRP A 738 -10.37 9.12 22.06
C TRP A 738 -10.56 10.64 21.97
N PHE A 739 -11.69 11.13 22.45
CA PHE A 739 -12.02 12.55 22.46
C PHE A 739 -11.88 13.16 23.85
N VAL A 740 -11.48 14.43 23.92
CA VAL A 740 -11.23 15.15 25.18
C VAL A 740 -12.47 15.31 26.06
N ASP A 741 -13.67 15.30 25.48
CA ASP A 741 -14.94 15.54 26.15
C ASP A 741 -15.70 14.25 26.51
N VAL A 742 -15.61 13.22 25.67
CA VAL A 742 -16.38 11.95 25.82
C VAL A 742 -15.51 10.70 25.91
N GLY A 743 -14.19 10.83 25.88
CA GLY A 743 -13.27 9.70 25.81
C GLY A 743 -13.54 8.80 24.60
N TRP A 744 -13.72 7.50 24.84
CA TRP A 744 -14.10 6.53 23.80
C TRP A 744 -15.61 6.48 23.49
N GLY A 745 -16.43 7.37 24.08
CA GLY A 745 -17.89 7.30 24.03
C GLY A 745 -18.56 7.46 22.66
N VAL A 746 -17.78 7.69 21.60
CA VAL A 746 -18.28 7.67 20.21
C VAL A 746 -18.32 6.24 19.64
N GLU A 747 -17.42 5.36 20.06
CA GLU A 747 -17.44 3.94 19.66
C GLU A 747 -18.74 3.28 20.17
N ASN A 748 -19.39 2.51 19.31
CA ASN A 748 -20.66 1.82 19.53
C ASN A 748 -21.85 2.76 19.85
N TYR A 749 -21.73 4.06 19.58
CA TYR A 749 -22.79 5.04 19.79
C TYR A 749 -22.91 6.06 18.64
N GLY A 750 -21.82 6.69 18.24
CA GLY A 750 -21.80 7.75 17.21
C GLY A 750 -21.95 9.15 17.79
N THR A 751 -22.19 10.11 16.90
CA THR A 751 -22.34 11.52 17.23
C THR A 751 -23.80 11.90 17.07
N ALA A 752 -24.45 12.29 18.16
CA ALA A 752 -25.76 12.92 18.08
C ALA A 752 -25.63 14.36 17.52
N PRO A 753 -26.51 14.80 16.61
CA PRO A 753 -26.52 16.18 16.10
C PRO A 753 -26.63 17.23 17.21
#